data_AF-A0A497BUD4-F1
#
_entry.id   AF-A0A497BUD4-F1
#
_cell.length_a   1.000
_cell.length_b   1.000
_cell.length_c   1.000
_cell.angle_alpha   90.00
_cell.angle_beta   90.00
_cell.angle_gamma   90.00
#
_symmetry.space_group_name_H-M   'P 1'
#
loop_
_entity.id
_entity.type
_entity.pdbx_description
1 polymer ?
#
loop_
_entity_poly.entity_id
_entity_poly.type
_entity_poly.pdbx_seq_one_letter_code
_entity_poly.pdbx_strand_id
1 'polypeptide(L)'
;CTICTIDPDARILLAGLAPTVEAGPQNLSDVRYLEQLYQAGAAPYFDIIVGKPYGFDTGPDDRRTDEAVLNFSRLFLLREVAVEYGDADKPVWASHWGWNALPQGWAGALSVWGQTDEATQAARTVAALGRARAEWPWVGALILENFQPAVPLDDPRWGFALLGPEGDPRPVYGAVAAWAAALPDAAPVGGYQAQNRWATYDGDWRVGPLGADAGSDSDRVTFQLDGVSIALTVRRGPYRAFLYATVDGEPANALPRDEAGRAYVVLYDSKPSIATVPLATDLSPGPHVVEIVTERGQGQWSLVDWRVGTGPLHDGYGWKMTGLVVTGLALAALLARDARRVGWGALGQRFLAWPEWAQAASIAGLTCLLWVAAGNTWGCSLLLTPYSLLGLLTLPVLVALFSLRLDLGLVLVAFTAPFYLHPGNMLYRALSMPELLLVLCGIGGIVALRTCRLANLRISQLDWAVLLLVLAAMAAGVTAADKLAALFELRTVFLIPAVYYVLLRLTRLDNRARWRVVDGFVLGAVAVAAIGLAQYALGRNVVLAEGGLPRLRSVYHSPNSVGLYLGRAWPLLVAVAVWSGQGHRRLLYGLALLPVTLALGLCFSRGALLLGLPAALLVMGWRAGGRYRWTALTLVLVGMLALIPLLRVPRFASLLDLREGSAFFRIKLWRSSLALIREHPWFGVGPGNFLTAYRTRYVLPSAWQEFNLGHPHNIYLDHWTRLGLPGLLAGAAVQIAFWRKMRQRPKRDALALGLAGGMAALLAHGLVDNTLFFPDLALTFFLLLALVQPSEFRYLPRK
;
A
#
# COMPACT_ATOMS: atom_id res chain seq x y z
N CYS A 1 31.77 -22.74 7.08
CA CYS A 1 32.04 -22.80 8.53
C CYS A 1 32.22 -24.27 8.91
N THR A 2 33.42 -24.70 9.31
CA THR A 2 33.73 -26.10 9.67
C THR A 2 33.10 -26.54 11.00
N ILE A 3 32.88 -25.60 11.92
CA ILE A 3 32.17 -25.85 13.18
C ILE A 3 30.70 -26.17 12.88
N CYS A 4 30.07 -25.37 12.02
CA CYS A 4 28.67 -25.47 11.64
C CYS A 4 28.32 -26.75 10.86
N THR A 5 29.31 -27.45 10.29
CA THR A 5 29.11 -28.76 9.64
C THR A 5 29.06 -29.91 10.64
N ILE A 6 29.57 -29.70 11.86
CA ILE A 6 29.55 -30.69 12.95
C ILE A 6 28.37 -30.41 13.88
N ASP A 7 28.13 -29.13 14.18
CA ASP A 7 27.00 -28.66 14.98
C ASP A 7 26.28 -27.50 14.25
N PRO A 8 25.17 -27.78 13.54
CA PRO A 8 24.41 -26.76 12.83
C PRO A 8 23.79 -25.68 13.72
N ASP A 9 23.64 -25.95 15.02
CA ASP A 9 23.03 -25.04 15.99
C ASP A 9 24.07 -24.15 16.70
N ALA A 10 25.37 -24.43 16.52
CA ALA A 10 26.44 -23.64 17.09
C ALA A 10 26.40 -22.18 16.59
N ARG A 11 26.51 -21.23 17.52
CA ARG A 11 26.67 -19.80 17.23
C ARG A 11 28.14 -19.41 17.29
N ILE A 12 28.62 -18.77 16.23
CA ILE A 12 30.01 -18.37 16.09
C ILE A 12 30.18 -16.94 16.60
N LEU A 13 30.92 -16.80 17.69
CA LEU A 13 31.33 -15.52 18.24
C LEU A 13 32.57 -15.04 17.49
N LEU A 14 32.57 -13.79 17.06
CA LEU A 14 33.81 -13.11 16.69
C LEU A 14 34.75 -13.10 17.91
N ALA A 15 36.07 -13.16 17.68
CA ALA A 15 37.03 -12.97 18.76
C ALA A 15 36.81 -11.59 19.41
N GLY A 16 36.90 -11.53 20.75
CA GLY A 16 36.65 -10.29 21.48
C GLY A 16 37.64 -9.20 21.11
N LEU A 17 37.17 -8.18 20.39
CA LEU A 17 37.98 -7.09 19.87
C LEU A 17 38.42 -6.17 21.01
N ALA A 18 39.73 -6.07 21.19
CA ALA A 18 40.32 -5.22 22.23
C ALA A 18 40.33 -3.75 21.78
N PRO A 19 39.91 -2.80 22.64
CA PRO A 19 39.82 -1.40 22.25
C PRO A 19 41.21 -0.75 22.22
N THR A 20 41.50 -0.03 21.14
CA THR A 20 42.65 0.87 21.02
C THR A 20 42.28 2.05 20.11
N VAL A 21 43.04 3.14 20.22
CA VAL A 21 42.93 4.34 19.37
C VAL A 21 43.94 4.32 18.23
N GLU A 22 44.76 3.27 18.14
CA GLU A 22 45.79 3.14 17.13
C GLU A 22 45.20 2.88 15.73
N ALA A 23 45.79 3.54 14.72
CA ALA A 23 45.42 3.40 13.31
C ALA A 23 46.44 2.56 12.52
N GLY A 24 47.46 2.02 13.19
CA GLY A 24 48.58 1.32 12.56
C GLY A 24 48.22 -0.12 12.19
N PRO A 25 48.92 -0.73 11.20
CA PRO A 25 48.62 -2.07 10.70
C PRO A 25 48.90 -3.20 11.70
N GLN A 26 49.62 -2.93 12.80
CA GLN A 26 49.96 -3.91 13.83
C GLN A 26 48.98 -3.90 15.01
N ASN A 27 48.31 -2.77 15.26
CA ASN A 27 47.39 -2.54 16.38
C ASN A 27 46.20 -1.71 15.87
N LEU A 28 45.40 -2.27 14.97
CA LEU A 28 44.21 -1.58 14.49
C LEU A 28 43.20 -1.43 15.62
N SER A 29 42.52 -0.29 15.67
CA SER A 29 41.32 -0.14 16.48
C SER A 29 40.32 -1.25 16.19
N ASP A 30 39.61 -1.68 17.22
CA ASP A 30 38.49 -2.63 17.16
C ASP A 30 37.47 -2.26 16.07
N VAL A 31 37.17 -0.96 15.92
CA VAL A 31 36.26 -0.43 14.90
C VAL A 31 36.79 -0.67 13.49
N ARG A 32 38.04 -0.26 13.20
CA ARG A 32 38.65 -0.44 11.87
C ARG A 32 38.92 -1.89 11.55
N TYR A 33 39.28 -2.68 12.54
CA TYR A 33 39.49 -4.11 12.35
C TYR A 33 38.18 -4.82 11.98
N LEU A 34 37.07 -4.50 12.65
CA LEU A 34 35.75 -5.01 12.30
C LEU A 34 35.34 -4.58 10.89
N GLU A 35 35.56 -3.30 10.55
CA GLU A 35 35.28 -2.79 9.21
C GLU A 35 36.08 -3.57 8.14
N GLN A 36 37.37 -3.81 8.36
CA GLN A 36 38.20 -4.58 7.43
C GLN A 36 37.78 -6.04 7.31
N LEU A 37 37.30 -6.66 8.40
CA LEU A 37 36.70 -8.00 8.33
C LEU A 37 35.46 -8.02 7.43
N TYR A 38 34.60 -7.02 7.57
CA TYR A 38 33.43 -6.86 6.70
C TYR A 38 33.83 -6.67 5.23
N GLN A 39 34.79 -5.79 4.96
CA GLN A 39 35.34 -5.56 3.61
C GLN A 39 35.97 -6.81 3.01
N ALA A 40 36.58 -7.66 3.83
CA ALA A 40 37.14 -8.96 3.43
C ALA A 40 36.07 -10.05 3.21
N GLY A 41 34.78 -9.73 3.42
CA GLY A 41 33.68 -10.69 3.22
C GLY A 41 33.48 -11.66 4.39
N ALA A 42 33.94 -11.31 5.60
CA ALA A 42 33.84 -12.17 6.77
C ALA A 42 32.41 -12.28 7.36
N ALA A 43 31.45 -11.46 6.89
CA ALA A 43 30.10 -11.39 7.45
C ALA A 43 29.41 -12.75 7.64
N PRO A 44 29.47 -13.72 6.70
CA PRO A 44 28.81 -15.02 6.88
C PRO A 44 29.49 -15.97 7.88
N TYR A 45 30.64 -15.58 8.46
CA TYR A 45 31.48 -16.45 9.28
C TYR A 45 31.39 -16.19 10.79
N PHE A 46 30.61 -15.20 11.21
CA PHE A 46 30.29 -14.96 12.62
C PHE A 46 28.82 -14.55 12.76
N ASP A 47 28.19 -15.04 13.82
CA ASP A 47 26.80 -14.73 14.18
C ASP A 47 26.71 -13.57 15.17
N ILE A 48 27.76 -13.38 15.98
CA ILE A 48 27.79 -12.41 17.09
C ILE A 48 29.08 -11.59 16.99
N ILE A 49 28.96 -10.26 17.03
CA ILE A 49 30.10 -9.35 17.12
C ILE A 49 30.50 -9.23 18.59
N VAL A 50 31.79 -9.28 18.90
CA VAL A 50 32.26 -9.26 20.29
C VAL A 50 33.26 -8.14 20.51
N GLY A 51 32.96 -7.26 21.45
CA GLY A 51 33.86 -6.18 21.89
C GLY A 51 34.31 -6.33 23.35
N LYS A 52 35.25 -5.47 23.76
CA LYS A 52 35.70 -5.34 25.15
C LYS A 52 35.55 -3.89 25.66
N PRO A 53 34.34 -3.42 25.98
CA PRO A 53 34.10 -2.02 26.33
C PRO A 53 34.48 -1.71 27.79
N TYR A 54 35.78 -1.59 28.08
CA TYR A 54 36.22 -1.16 29.41
C TYR A 54 35.76 0.28 29.71
N GLY A 55 35.47 0.56 30.97
CA GLY A 55 35.01 1.89 31.39
C GLY A 55 36.10 2.96 31.45
N PHE A 56 37.38 2.53 31.51
CA PHE A 56 38.55 3.38 31.69
C PHE A 56 38.33 4.42 32.79
N ASP A 57 38.63 5.69 32.54
CA ASP A 57 38.55 6.76 33.55
C ASP A 57 37.15 7.40 33.65
N THR A 58 36.22 7.01 32.78
CA THR A 58 34.92 7.68 32.61
C THR A 58 33.79 6.93 33.31
N GLY A 59 32.68 7.62 33.59
CA GLY A 59 31.49 6.97 34.16
C GLY A 59 30.67 6.19 33.12
N PRO A 60 29.74 5.33 33.56
CA PRO A 60 28.85 4.57 32.68
C PRO A 60 27.95 5.46 31.82
N ASP A 61 27.71 6.72 32.20
CA ASP A 61 26.88 7.68 31.47
C ASP A 61 27.64 8.53 30.44
N ASP A 62 28.95 8.30 30.27
CA ASP A 62 29.70 8.95 29.20
C ASP A 62 29.25 8.43 27.83
N ARG A 63 28.45 9.23 27.12
CA ARG A 63 27.86 8.89 25.81
C ARG A 63 28.73 9.27 24.61
N ARG A 64 29.98 9.69 24.82
CA ARG A 64 30.87 10.02 23.70
C ARG A 64 31.17 8.74 22.90
N THR A 65 30.79 8.75 21.63
CA THR A 65 31.02 7.69 20.64
C THR A 65 31.98 8.21 19.57
N ASP A 66 33.27 8.22 19.91
CA ASP A 66 34.36 8.67 19.05
C ASP A 66 35.46 7.60 19.07
N GLU A 67 36.03 7.27 17.92
CA GLU A 67 37.09 6.26 17.80
C GLU A 67 38.32 6.61 18.67
N ALA A 68 38.58 7.89 18.94
CA ALA A 68 39.65 8.37 19.81
C ALA A 68 39.34 8.29 21.31
N VAL A 69 38.12 7.91 21.70
CA VAL A 69 37.70 7.84 23.10
C VAL A 69 37.58 6.37 23.55
N LEU A 70 38.21 6.07 24.68
CA LEU A 70 38.14 4.78 25.35
C LEU A 70 37.17 4.87 26.53
N ASN A 71 35.98 4.28 26.37
CA ASN A 71 34.94 4.26 27.40
C ASN A 71 33.97 3.08 27.18
N PHE A 72 33.02 2.92 28.10
CA PHE A 72 31.99 1.87 28.03
C PHE A 72 31.08 2.00 26.78
N SER A 73 30.79 3.23 26.34
CA SER A 73 29.95 3.49 25.16
C SER A 73 30.60 3.10 23.83
N ARG A 74 31.90 2.79 23.81
CA ARG A 74 32.63 2.37 22.61
C ARG A 74 32.01 1.15 21.92
N LEU A 75 31.29 0.30 22.66
CA LEU A 75 30.55 -0.84 22.10
C LEU A 75 29.58 -0.41 20.98
N PHE A 76 29.05 0.82 21.06
CA PHE A 76 28.16 1.39 20.05
C PHE A 76 28.83 1.55 18.68
N LEU A 77 30.14 1.85 18.63
CA LEU A 77 30.86 1.99 17.36
C LEU A 77 30.89 0.68 16.57
N LEU A 78 31.03 -0.47 17.26
CA LEU A 78 30.96 -1.79 16.61
C LEU A 78 29.57 -2.06 16.04
N ARG A 79 28.52 -1.56 16.72
CA ARG A 79 27.14 -1.64 16.25
C ARG A 79 26.92 -0.78 15.02
N GLU A 80 27.46 0.44 14.98
CA GLU A 80 27.37 1.33 13.81
C GLU A 80 28.00 0.70 12.56
N VAL A 81 29.18 0.08 12.71
CA VAL A 81 29.82 -0.67 11.61
C VAL A 81 28.90 -1.80 11.13
N ALA A 82 28.31 -2.59 12.03
CA ALA A 82 27.38 -3.66 11.63
C ALA A 82 26.17 -3.12 10.85
N VAL A 83 25.59 -2.01 11.30
CA VAL A 83 24.43 -1.36 10.65
C VAL A 83 24.80 -0.85 9.25
N GLU A 84 25.98 -0.25 9.09
CA GLU A 84 26.47 0.26 7.80
C GLU A 84 26.61 -0.86 6.76
N TYR A 85 27.05 -2.06 7.18
CA TYR A 85 27.20 -3.22 6.31
C TYR A 85 25.94 -4.10 6.22
N GLY A 86 24.80 -3.63 6.72
CA GLY A 86 23.50 -4.32 6.59
C GLY A 86 23.26 -5.47 7.57
N ASP A 87 24.09 -5.61 8.61
CA ASP A 87 24.03 -6.62 9.66
C ASP A 87 23.40 -6.08 10.96
N ALA A 88 22.43 -5.17 10.83
CA ALA A 88 21.72 -4.58 11.97
C ALA A 88 20.95 -5.62 12.83
N ASP A 89 20.74 -6.84 12.36
CA ASP A 89 20.08 -7.87 13.17
C ASP A 89 21.06 -8.71 14.01
N LYS A 90 22.38 -8.58 13.79
CA LYS A 90 23.37 -9.30 14.58
C LYS A 90 23.52 -8.69 15.97
N PRO A 91 23.49 -9.51 17.05
CA PRO A 91 23.74 -9.04 18.40
C PRO A 91 25.22 -8.69 18.58
N VAL A 92 25.47 -7.73 19.49
CA VAL A 92 26.81 -7.40 19.95
C VAL A 92 26.97 -7.89 21.39
N TRP A 93 28.06 -8.58 21.70
CA TRP A 93 28.38 -9.04 23.06
C TRP A 93 29.59 -8.28 23.60
N ALA A 94 29.56 -7.93 24.87
CA ALA A 94 30.72 -7.51 25.62
C ALA A 94 31.31 -8.72 26.32
N SER A 95 32.46 -9.20 25.84
CA SER A 95 33.12 -10.39 26.42
C SER A 95 33.88 -10.10 27.71
N HIS A 96 34.27 -8.84 27.88
CA HIS A 96 35.26 -8.39 28.85
C HIS A 96 34.99 -6.90 29.09
N TRP A 97 34.52 -6.54 30.28
CA TRP A 97 34.25 -5.14 30.62
C TRP A 97 34.27 -4.90 32.12
N GLY A 98 34.36 -3.62 32.51
CA GLY A 98 34.33 -3.16 33.89
C GLY A 98 35.20 -1.92 34.10
N TRP A 99 35.30 -1.50 35.36
CA TRP A 99 36.27 -0.52 35.84
C TRP A 99 37.33 -1.22 36.67
N ASN A 100 38.59 -0.82 36.56
CA ASN A 100 39.66 -1.41 37.34
C ASN A 100 39.81 -0.68 38.69
N ALA A 101 39.76 -1.42 39.80
CA ALA A 101 39.99 -0.87 41.14
C ALA A 101 41.06 -1.70 41.87
N LEU A 102 42.29 -1.19 41.91
CA LEU A 102 43.39 -1.83 42.62
C LEU A 102 43.33 -1.51 44.12
N PRO A 103 43.70 -2.45 45.01
CA PRO A 103 43.72 -2.21 46.46
C PRO A 103 44.57 -1.02 46.88
N GLN A 104 44.21 -0.41 48.02
CA GLN A 104 45.02 0.66 48.62
C GLN A 104 46.41 0.11 48.99
N GLY A 105 47.47 0.73 48.48
CA GLY A 105 48.85 0.26 48.70
C GLY A 105 49.36 -0.74 47.65
N TRP A 106 48.71 -0.86 46.50
CA TRP A 106 49.15 -1.68 45.37
C TRP A 106 50.62 -1.44 45.00
N ALA A 107 51.40 -2.52 44.97
CA ALA A 107 52.84 -2.51 44.66
C ALA A 107 53.17 -3.25 43.34
N GLY A 108 52.16 -3.77 42.64
CA GLY A 108 52.30 -4.47 41.36
C GLY A 108 52.32 -3.54 40.15
N ALA A 109 52.10 -4.10 38.96
CA ALA A 109 52.07 -3.30 37.73
C ALA A 109 50.86 -2.37 37.66
N LEU A 110 51.03 -1.18 37.07
CA LEU A 110 49.96 -0.19 36.95
C LEU A 110 48.85 -0.66 35.99
N SER A 111 47.61 -0.25 36.26
CA SER A 111 46.48 -0.54 35.37
C SER A 111 46.58 0.25 34.07
N VAL A 112 46.43 -0.44 32.95
CA VAL A 112 46.27 0.17 31.61
C VAL A 112 44.81 0.51 31.28
N TRP A 113 43.87 0.11 32.14
CA TRP A 113 42.42 0.28 31.94
C TRP A 113 41.82 1.39 32.80
N GLY A 114 42.64 2.41 33.13
CA GLY A 114 42.29 3.42 34.14
C GLY A 114 42.28 2.85 35.56
N GLN A 115 42.00 3.69 36.54
CA GLN A 115 41.95 3.28 37.95
C GLN A 115 40.88 4.06 38.72
N THR A 116 40.13 3.34 39.56
CA THR A 116 39.13 3.91 40.47
C THR A 116 39.16 3.21 41.84
N ASP A 117 38.34 3.65 42.79
CA ASP A 117 38.17 2.97 44.08
C ASP A 117 37.07 1.89 44.00
N GLU A 118 37.08 0.94 44.94
CA GLU A 118 36.15 -0.20 44.92
C GLU A 118 34.66 0.20 45.03
N ALA A 119 34.35 1.28 45.76
CA ALA A 119 32.98 1.75 45.90
C ALA A 119 32.48 2.37 44.59
N THR A 120 33.31 3.20 43.95
CA THR A 120 33.03 3.77 42.63
C THR A 120 32.94 2.67 41.56
N GLN A 121 33.80 1.66 41.59
CA GLN A 121 33.72 0.50 40.69
C GLN A 121 32.38 -0.23 40.81
N ALA A 122 31.95 -0.52 42.04
CA ALA A 122 30.68 -1.20 42.30
C ALA A 122 29.49 -0.37 41.77
N ALA A 123 29.45 0.93 42.08
CA ALA A 123 28.39 1.83 41.64
C ALA A 123 28.35 1.97 40.10
N ARG A 124 29.50 2.17 39.46
CA ARG A 124 29.59 2.30 37.99
C ARG A 124 29.18 1.01 37.28
N THR A 125 29.56 -0.15 37.81
CA THR A 125 29.18 -1.46 37.27
C THR A 125 27.67 -1.67 37.27
N VAL A 126 26.99 -1.39 38.39
CA VAL A 126 25.53 -1.52 38.48
C VAL A 126 24.81 -0.51 37.57
N ALA A 127 25.28 0.74 37.53
CA ALA A 127 24.72 1.75 36.65
C ALA A 127 24.91 1.41 35.15
N ALA A 128 26.06 0.84 34.77
CA ALA A 128 26.31 0.36 33.41
C ALA A 128 25.35 -0.77 33.01
N LEU A 129 25.11 -1.74 33.91
CA LEU A 129 24.14 -2.82 33.69
C LEU A 129 22.72 -2.29 33.53
N GLY A 130 22.31 -1.34 34.37
CA GLY A 130 21.01 -0.66 34.26
C GLY A 130 20.87 0.11 32.96
N ARG A 131 21.90 0.86 32.56
CA ARG A 131 21.94 1.60 31.30
C ARG A 131 21.84 0.67 30.10
N ALA A 132 22.63 -0.38 30.03
CA ALA A 132 22.61 -1.33 28.92
C ALA A 132 21.23 -2.00 28.77
N ARG A 133 20.59 -2.38 29.87
CA ARG A 133 19.23 -2.95 29.88
C ARG A 133 18.17 -1.97 29.36
N ALA A 134 18.36 -0.67 29.57
CA ALA A 134 17.43 0.37 29.13
C ALA A 134 17.69 0.87 27.69
N GLU A 135 18.96 1.03 27.31
CA GLU A 135 19.37 1.71 26.08
C GLU A 135 19.80 0.76 24.96
N TRP A 136 20.23 -0.47 25.26
CA TRP A 136 20.97 -1.34 24.33
C TRP A 136 20.25 -2.67 24.00
N PRO A 137 19.07 -2.65 23.34
CA PRO A 137 18.33 -3.87 22.98
C PRO A 137 19.04 -4.75 21.95
N TRP A 138 20.14 -4.26 21.37
CA TRP A 138 21.01 -4.96 20.42
C TRP A 138 22.18 -5.68 21.11
N VAL A 139 22.36 -5.51 22.42
CA VAL A 139 23.38 -6.23 23.18
C VAL A 139 22.83 -7.56 23.68
N GLY A 140 23.53 -8.65 23.39
CA GLY A 140 23.13 -9.99 23.83
C GLY A 140 23.65 -10.34 25.22
N ALA A 141 24.97 -10.34 25.41
CA ALA A 141 25.62 -10.65 26.68
C ALA A 141 26.60 -9.56 27.13
N LEU A 142 26.66 -9.31 28.43
CA LEU A 142 27.62 -8.45 29.12
C LEU A 142 28.37 -9.29 30.15
N ILE A 143 29.57 -9.73 29.80
CA ILE A 143 30.40 -10.63 30.60
C ILE A 143 31.46 -9.80 31.33
N LEU A 144 31.31 -9.65 32.65
CA LEU A 144 32.29 -8.96 33.48
C LEU A 144 33.65 -9.65 33.38
N GLU A 145 34.71 -8.84 33.38
CA GLU A 145 36.08 -9.26 33.05
C GLU A 145 36.57 -10.50 33.82
N ASN A 146 36.45 -10.56 35.15
CA ASN A 146 36.91 -11.72 35.92
C ASN A 146 36.10 -11.97 37.19
N PHE A 147 35.70 -13.23 37.42
CA PHE A 147 35.21 -13.69 38.72
C PHE A 147 36.37 -13.71 39.74
N GLN A 148 37.45 -14.43 39.40
CA GLN A 148 38.75 -14.42 40.07
C GLN A 148 39.82 -14.74 39.00
N PRO A 149 40.81 -13.86 38.74
CA PRO A 149 41.74 -14.05 37.63
C PRO A 149 42.85 -15.04 37.98
N ALA A 150 43.22 -15.91 37.03
CA ALA A 150 44.30 -16.89 37.18
C ALA A 150 45.67 -16.28 36.81
N VAL A 151 46.08 -15.22 37.51
CA VAL A 151 47.32 -14.46 37.25
C VAL A 151 48.07 -14.15 38.56
N PRO A 152 49.38 -13.86 38.51
CA PRO A 152 50.14 -13.41 39.68
C PRO A 152 49.48 -12.25 40.43
N LEU A 153 49.68 -12.17 41.75
CA LEU A 153 49.02 -11.18 42.62
C LEU A 153 49.45 -9.73 42.35
N ASP A 154 50.52 -9.52 41.58
CA ASP A 154 51.03 -8.23 41.12
C ASP A 154 50.51 -7.84 39.73
N ASP A 155 49.63 -8.63 39.11
CA ASP A 155 48.98 -8.33 37.83
C ASP A 155 47.73 -7.45 38.05
N PRO A 156 47.59 -6.30 37.33
CA PRO A 156 46.50 -5.37 37.51
C PRO A 156 45.12 -5.93 37.15
N ARG A 157 45.01 -7.10 36.52
CA ARG A 157 43.71 -7.78 36.30
C ARG A 157 42.98 -8.11 37.60
N TRP A 158 43.69 -8.25 38.72
CA TRP A 158 43.08 -8.36 40.04
C TRP A 158 42.16 -7.18 40.36
N GLY A 159 42.40 -6.01 39.76
CA GLY A 159 41.54 -4.85 39.89
C GLY A 159 40.11 -5.08 39.39
N PHE A 160 39.85 -6.03 38.50
CA PHE A 160 38.51 -6.37 38.01
C PHE A 160 37.83 -7.53 38.74
N ALA A 161 38.56 -8.24 39.61
CA ALA A 161 38.06 -9.46 40.23
C ALA A 161 36.79 -9.20 41.08
N LEU A 162 35.83 -10.11 41.02
CA LEU A 162 34.66 -10.08 41.91
C LEU A 162 34.98 -10.64 43.29
N LEU A 163 35.91 -11.61 43.36
CA LEU A 163 36.45 -12.17 44.61
C LEU A 163 37.92 -11.79 44.78
N GLY A 164 38.35 -11.56 46.02
CA GLY A 164 39.75 -11.40 46.37
C GLY A 164 40.56 -12.70 46.25
N PRO A 165 41.89 -12.65 46.47
CA PRO A 165 42.76 -13.83 46.38
C PRO A 165 42.34 -15.00 47.27
N GLU A 166 41.86 -14.73 48.48
CA GLU A 166 41.41 -15.72 49.46
C GLU A 166 39.94 -16.13 49.28
N GLY A 167 39.27 -15.63 48.22
CA GLY A 167 37.87 -15.94 47.91
C GLY A 167 36.84 -15.00 48.57
N ASP A 168 37.28 -13.99 49.33
CA ASP A 168 36.37 -13.02 49.94
C ASP A 168 35.67 -12.15 48.89
N PRO A 169 34.35 -11.89 49.01
CA PRO A 169 33.62 -11.08 48.06
C PRO A 169 34.01 -9.60 48.14
N ARG A 170 34.34 -9.01 47.00
CA ARG A 170 34.62 -7.56 46.88
C ARG A 170 33.32 -6.75 46.78
N PRO A 171 33.33 -5.43 47.05
CA PRO A 171 32.12 -4.60 46.99
C PRO A 171 31.33 -4.71 45.68
N VAL A 172 32.01 -4.85 44.55
CA VAL A 172 31.38 -5.05 43.24
C VAL A 172 30.58 -6.36 43.15
N TYR A 173 31.02 -7.45 43.79
CA TYR A 173 30.26 -8.71 43.85
C TYR A 173 28.94 -8.52 44.57
N GLY A 174 28.99 -7.92 45.77
CA GLY A 174 27.79 -7.66 46.56
C GLY A 174 26.80 -6.75 45.84
N ALA A 175 27.29 -5.68 45.19
CA ALA A 175 26.47 -4.75 44.44
C ALA A 175 25.80 -5.40 43.21
N VAL A 176 26.54 -6.20 42.44
CA VAL A 176 26.00 -6.92 41.27
C VAL A 176 25.01 -8.01 41.70
N ALA A 177 25.31 -8.75 42.77
CA ALA A 177 24.41 -9.78 43.31
C ALA A 177 23.10 -9.17 43.82
N ALA A 178 23.15 -8.06 44.56
CA ALA A 178 21.97 -7.35 45.03
C ALA A 178 21.14 -6.77 43.86
N TRP A 179 21.81 -6.19 42.85
CA TRP A 179 21.13 -5.71 41.65
C TRP A 179 20.44 -6.84 40.89
N ALA A 180 21.13 -7.96 40.67
CA ALA A 180 20.57 -9.12 39.97
C ALA A 180 19.38 -9.74 40.72
N ALA A 181 19.44 -9.79 42.05
CA ALA A 181 18.35 -10.28 42.89
C ALA A 181 17.13 -9.35 42.92
N ALA A 182 17.33 -8.04 42.68
CA ALA A 182 16.27 -7.05 42.63
C ALA A 182 15.55 -6.98 41.27
N LEU A 183 16.06 -7.64 40.23
CA LEU A 183 15.42 -7.64 38.91
C LEU A 183 14.10 -8.42 38.95
N PRO A 184 13.04 -7.92 38.30
CA PRO A 184 11.80 -8.68 38.15
C PRO A 184 12.06 -9.93 37.31
N ASP A 185 11.32 -11.01 37.57
CA ASP A 185 11.34 -12.22 36.74
C ASP A 185 10.56 -12.00 35.43
N ALA A 186 10.94 -10.98 34.68
CA ALA A 186 10.28 -10.53 33.48
C ALA A 186 11.31 -10.11 32.42
N ALA A 187 10.96 -10.36 31.15
CA ALA A 187 11.86 -10.13 30.03
C ALA A 187 12.06 -8.62 29.80
N PRO A 188 13.32 -8.11 29.79
CA PRO A 188 13.58 -6.71 29.46
C PRO A 188 13.24 -6.34 28.02
N VAL A 189 13.48 -5.08 27.65
CA VAL A 189 13.55 -4.65 26.25
C VAL A 189 14.53 -5.53 25.46
N GLY A 190 14.08 -6.12 24.35
CA GLY A 190 14.85 -7.08 23.57
C GLY A 190 13.97 -8.02 22.73
N GLY A 191 14.60 -8.92 21.98
CA GLY A 191 13.94 -9.99 21.22
C GLY A 191 14.18 -11.36 21.85
N TYR A 192 13.13 -12.18 21.94
CA TYR A 192 13.14 -13.47 22.63
C TYR A 192 12.56 -14.56 21.74
N GLN A 193 13.30 -15.66 21.61
CA GLN A 193 12.81 -16.87 20.94
C GLN A 193 11.57 -17.42 21.66
N ALA A 194 10.74 -18.18 20.95
CA ALA A 194 9.56 -18.81 21.54
C ALA A 194 9.91 -19.63 22.80
N GLN A 195 11.02 -20.37 22.80
CA GLN A 195 11.54 -21.06 23.98
C GLN A 195 12.42 -20.11 24.82
N ASN A 196 11.92 -19.70 25.98
CA ASN A 196 12.68 -18.88 26.94
C ASN A 196 12.06 -19.01 28.34
N ARG A 197 12.79 -18.55 29.37
CA ARG A 197 12.36 -18.64 30.78
C ARG A 197 11.12 -17.81 31.14
N TRP A 198 10.79 -16.79 30.35
CA TRP A 198 9.66 -15.90 30.58
C TRP A 198 8.41 -16.28 29.79
N ALA A 199 8.43 -17.44 29.10
CA ALA A 199 7.30 -17.99 28.37
C ALA A 199 6.82 -19.28 29.02
N THR A 200 5.52 -19.35 29.34
CA THR A 200 4.86 -20.55 29.87
C THR A 200 3.81 -21.03 28.88
N TYR A 201 3.90 -22.29 28.45
CA TYR A 201 3.00 -22.90 27.49
C TYR A 201 2.05 -23.88 28.21
N ASP A 202 0.76 -23.79 27.93
CA ASP A 202 -0.30 -24.63 28.47
C ASP A 202 -1.13 -25.26 27.34
N GLY A 203 -1.45 -26.55 27.46
CA GLY A 203 -2.00 -27.38 26.39
C GLY A 203 -0.95 -28.13 25.57
N ASP A 204 -1.28 -28.45 24.31
CA ASP A 204 -0.51 -29.37 23.46
C ASP A 204 0.57 -28.66 22.60
N TRP A 205 1.17 -27.59 23.13
CA TRP A 205 2.19 -26.83 22.41
C TRP A 205 3.46 -27.64 22.13
N ARG A 206 3.96 -27.52 20.91
CA ARG A 206 5.29 -27.99 20.52
C ARG A 206 6.21 -26.79 20.36
N VAL A 207 7.31 -26.77 21.11
CA VAL A 207 8.30 -25.68 21.09
C VAL A 207 9.64 -26.24 20.62
N GLY A 208 10.31 -25.52 19.72
CA GLY A 208 11.62 -25.92 19.19
C GLY A 208 12.33 -24.78 18.45
N PRO A 209 13.41 -25.08 17.70
CA PRO A 209 14.23 -24.07 17.03
C PRO A 209 13.49 -23.23 15.99
N LEU A 210 12.39 -23.76 15.42
CA LEU A 210 11.53 -23.03 14.50
C LEU A 210 10.58 -22.06 15.22
N GLY A 211 10.41 -22.14 16.53
CA GLY A 211 9.43 -21.37 17.29
C GLY A 211 8.46 -22.28 18.05
N ALA A 212 7.19 -21.90 18.14
CA ALA A 212 6.15 -22.67 18.79
C ALA A 212 4.94 -22.92 17.88
N ASP A 213 4.37 -24.11 18.01
CA ASP A 213 3.22 -24.59 17.25
C ASP A 213 2.15 -25.12 18.21
N ALA A 214 0.93 -24.58 18.10
CA ALA A 214 -0.19 -25.05 18.90
C ALA A 214 -0.64 -26.44 18.43
N GLY A 215 -0.96 -27.31 19.38
CA GLY A 215 -1.49 -28.65 19.12
C GLY A 215 -3.02 -28.65 19.01
N SER A 216 -3.70 -27.74 19.71
CA SER A 216 -5.16 -27.68 19.79
C SER A 216 -5.71 -26.25 19.71
N ASP A 217 -7.03 -26.12 19.55
CA ASP A 217 -7.71 -24.83 19.69
C ASP A 217 -7.82 -24.50 21.17
N SER A 218 -7.61 -23.22 21.54
CA SER A 218 -7.58 -22.74 22.92
C SER A 218 -6.32 -23.08 23.72
N ASP A 219 -5.29 -23.64 23.06
CA ASP A 219 -3.94 -23.72 23.59
C ASP A 219 -3.46 -22.30 23.98
N ARG A 220 -2.77 -22.20 25.12
CA ARG A 220 -2.44 -20.92 25.74
C ARG A 220 -0.93 -20.76 25.92
N VAL A 221 -0.43 -19.56 25.66
CA VAL A 221 0.94 -19.17 26.03
C VAL A 221 0.91 -17.85 26.79
N THR A 222 1.70 -17.77 27.85
CA THR A 222 1.85 -16.58 28.69
C THR A 222 3.28 -16.07 28.63
N PHE A 223 3.46 -14.77 28.40
CA PHE A 223 4.75 -14.08 28.43
C PHE A 223 4.81 -13.08 29.59
N GLN A 224 5.92 -13.07 30.33
CA GLN A 224 6.20 -12.04 31.34
C GLN A 224 7.23 -11.05 30.79
N LEU A 225 6.88 -9.77 30.72
CA LEU A 225 7.73 -8.72 30.17
C LEU A 225 7.85 -7.54 31.10
N ASP A 226 8.95 -6.81 30.99
CA ASP A 226 9.23 -5.56 31.70
C ASP A 226 9.57 -4.50 30.65
N GLY A 227 8.57 -3.69 30.28
CA GLY A 227 8.68 -2.75 29.18
C GLY A 227 7.36 -2.11 28.76
N VAL A 228 7.45 -1.11 27.88
CA VAL A 228 6.31 -0.25 27.51
C VAL A 228 5.60 -0.70 26.21
N SER A 229 6.13 -1.71 25.52
CA SER A 229 5.51 -2.26 24.31
C SER A 229 5.91 -3.71 24.06
N ILE A 230 5.03 -4.46 23.41
CA ILE A 230 5.27 -5.85 22.99
C ILE A 230 4.79 -6.08 21.56
N ALA A 231 5.58 -6.85 20.81
CA ALA A 231 5.23 -7.37 19.51
C ALA A 231 5.47 -8.89 19.40
N LEU A 232 4.70 -9.53 18.55
CA LEU A 232 4.77 -10.97 18.26
C LEU A 232 5.22 -11.18 16.83
N THR A 233 6.28 -11.94 16.60
CA THR A 233 6.66 -12.37 15.25
C THR A 233 5.95 -13.67 14.93
N VAL A 234 5.07 -13.62 13.93
CA VAL A 234 4.23 -14.75 13.53
C VAL A 234 4.56 -15.21 12.11
N ARG A 235 4.38 -16.51 11.86
CA ARG A 235 4.27 -17.03 10.49
C ARG A 235 2.85 -16.84 10.00
N ARG A 236 2.73 -16.37 8.78
CA ARG A 236 1.47 -16.26 8.04
C ARG A 236 1.52 -17.12 6.80
N GLY A 237 0.35 -17.52 6.33
CA GLY A 237 0.24 -18.31 5.11
C GLY A 237 -1.19 -18.48 4.64
N PRO A 238 -1.41 -19.26 3.56
CA PRO A 238 -2.73 -19.45 2.96
C PRO A 238 -3.60 -20.43 3.77
N TYR A 239 -3.72 -20.19 5.07
CA TYR A 239 -4.50 -20.96 6.03
C TYR A 239 -5.31 -20.04 6.94
N ARG A 240 -6.43 -20.54 7.47
CA ARG A 240 -7.27 -19.80 8.43
C ARG A 240 -6.80 -20.11 9.84
N ALA A 241 -6.24 -19.11 10.53
CA ALA A 241 -5.97 -19.16 11.96
C ALA A 241 -5.92 -17.75 12.57
N PHE A 242 -6.19 -17.67 13.86
CA PHE A 242 -6.19 -16.44 14.65
C PHE A 242 -5.51 -16.67 16.01
N LEU A 243 -4.87 -15.63 16.54
CA LEU A 243 -4.38 -15.61 17.92
C LEU A 243 -5.10 -14.50 18.67
N TYR A 244 -5.74 -14.81 19.80
CA TYR A 244 -6.36 -13.81 20.67
C TYR A 244 -5.37 -13.38 21.74
N ALA A 245 -5.23 -12.08 21.97
CA ALA A 245 -4.20 -11.54 22.86
C ALA A 245 -4.78 -10.62 23.93
N THR A 246 -4.34 -10.81 25.17
CA THR A 246 -4.63 -9.92 26.29
C THR A 246 -3.34 -9.50 26.99
N VAL A 247 -3.31 -8.28 27.53
CA VAL A 247 -2.26 -7.77 28.40
C VAL A 247 -2.90 -7.41 29.74
N ASP A 248 -2.42 -8.02 30.81
CA ASP A 248 -2.96 -7.90 32.18
C ASP A 248 -4.47 -8.19 32.27
N GLY A 249 -4.94 -9.16 31.48
CA GLY A 249 -6.35 -9.56 31.41
C GLY A 249 -7.23 -8.68 30.52
N GLU A 250 -6.71 -7.55 30.02
CA GLU A 250 -7.43 -6.66 29.11
C GLU A 250 -7.06 -6.94 27.64
N PRO A 251 -7.98 -6.76 26.67
CA PRO A 251 -7.67 -6.94 25.25
C PRO A 251 -6.50 -6.05 24.80
N ALA A 252 -5.51 -6.66 24.15
CA ALA A 252 -4.29 -5.97 23.73
C ALA A 252 -4.59 -4.72 22.88
N ASN A 253 -4.03 -3.58 23.28
CA ASN A 253 -4.49 -2.26 22.82
C ASN A 253 -4.04 -1.87 21.41
N ALA A 254 -3.05 -2.57 20.82
CA ALA A 254 -2.57 -2.31 19.47
C ALA A 254 -3.21 -3.23 18.40
N LEU A 255 -4.21 -4.04 18.78
CA LEU A 255 -4.88 -5.00 17.90
C LEU A 255 -6.35 -4.64 17.62
N PRO A 256 -6.87 -5.05 16.45
CA PRO A 256 -8.30 -4.95 16.16
C PRO A 256 -9.11 -5.88 17.07
N ARG A 257 -10.37 -5.49 17.29
CA ARG A 257 -11.32 -6.23 18.14
C ARG A 257 -12.42 -6.89 17.33
N ASP A 258 -12.75 -8.14 17.68
CA ASP A 258 -13.82 -8.91 17.06
C ASP A 258 -15.22 -8.45 17.53
N GLU A 259 -16.26 -9.22 17.19
CA GLU A 259 -17.62 -8.92 17.62
C GLU A 259 -17.86 -9.03 19.12
N ALA A 260 -17.09 -9.88 19.81
CA ALA A 260 -17.13 -10.09 21.25
C ALA A 260 -16.21 -9.13 22.02
N GLY A 261 -15.43 -8.29 21.33
CA GLY A 261 -14.49 -7.35 21.93
C GLY A 261 -13.09 -7.92 22.19
N ARG A 262 -12.81 -9.15 21.74
CA ARG A 262 -11.52 -9.81 21.90
C ARG A 262 -10.52 -9.24 20.89
N ALA A 263 -9.31 -8.92 21.35
CA ALA A 263 -8.22 -8.49 20.50
C ALA A 263 -7.60 -9.68 19.79
N TYR A 264 -7.36 -9.58 18.48
CA TYR A 264 -6.89 -10.72 17.67
C TYR A 264 -5.81 -10.37 16.64
N VAL A 265 -4.98 -11.36 16.33
CA VAL A 265 -3.99 -11.38 15.26
C VAL A 265 -4.46 -12.32 14.17
N VAL A 266 -4.43 -11.85 12.91
CA VAL A 266 -4.72 -12.67 11.73
C VAL A 266 -3.46 -13.36 11.25
N LEU A 267 -3.52 -14.69 11.07
CA LEU A 267 -2.42 -15.50 10.53
C LEU A 267 -2.55 -15.81 9.03
N TYR A 268 -3.67 -15.43 8.41
CA TYR A 268 -3.84 -15.58 6.96
C TYR A 268 -3.00 -14.57 6.17
N ASP A 269 -2.33 -15.05 5.13
CA ASP A 269 -1.80 -14.27 4.02
C ASP A 269 -1.87 -15.09 2.73
N SER A 270 -1.91 -14.44 1.57
CA SER A 270 -1.97 -15.11 0.26
C SER A 270 -0.73 -15.95 -0.07
N LYS A 271 0.39 -15.68 0.60
CA LYS A 271 1.68 -16.36 0.45
C LYS A 271 2.31 -16.54 1.83
N PRO A 272 3.16 -17.56 2.05
CA PRO A 272 3.92 -17.68 3.27
C PRO A 272 4.76 -16.42 3.53
N SER A 273 4.64 -15.86 4.73
CA SER A 273 5.38 -14.67 5.15
C SER A 273 5.64 -14.70 6.66
N ILE A 274 6.65 -13.95 7.11
CA ILE A 274 6.90 -13.71 8.54
C ILE A 274 6.58 -12.24 8.79
N ALA A 275 5.82 -11.97 9.84
CA ALA A 275 5.40 -10.61 10.19
C ALA A 275 5.52 -10.38 11.70
N THR A 276 6.14 -9.27 12.08
CA THR A 276 6.13 -8.78 13.46
C THR A 276 4.89 -7.90 13.66
N VAL A 277 4.01 -8.33 14.56
CA VAL A 277 2.72 -7.71 14.85
C VAL A 277 2.78 -7.08 16.24
N PRO A 278 2.67 -5.75 16.38
CA PRO A 278 2.57 -5.13 17.69
C PRO A 278 1.28 -5.59 18.38
N LEU A 279 1.40 -6.12 19.59
CA LEU A 279 0.25 -6.53 20.41
C LEU A 279 -0.21 -5.38 21.30
N ALA A 280 0.74 -4.70 21.95
CA ALA A 280 0.47 -3.55 22.78
C ALA A 280 1.59 -2.51 22.73
N THR A 281 1.21 -1.24 22.85
CA THR A 281 2.10 -0.08 22.96
C THR A 281 1.64 0.81 24.11
N ASP A 282 2.51 1.72 24.56
CA ASP A 282 2.19 2.69 25.61
C ASP A 282 1.70 2.05 26.92
N LEU A 283 2.26 0.89 27.27
CA LEU A 283 2.06 0.25 28.56
C LEU A 283 2.73 1.09 29.66
N SER A 284 2.21 0.99 30.89
CA SER A 284 2.88 1.60 32.04
C SER A 284 4.30 1.03 32.20
N PRO A 285 5.29 1.79 32.67
CA PRO A 285 6.60 1.20 32.98
C PRO A 285 6.47 0.12 34.06
N GLY A 286 7.03 -1.07 33.82
CA GLY A 286 7.08 -2.16 34.77
C GLY A 286 6.68 -3.52 34.18
N PRO A 287 6.45 -4.53 35.05
CA PRO A 287 6.13 -5.88 34.63
C PRO A 287 4.68 -6.01 34.15
N HIS A 288 4.49 -6.74 33.06
CA HIS A 288 3.20 -7.04 32.43
C HIS A 288 3.10 -8.52 32.08
N VAL A 289 1.88 -9.04 32.08
CA VAL A 289 1.57 -10.42 31.69
C VAL A 289 0.77 -10.41 30.39
N VAL A 290 1.31 -11.06 29.37
CA VAL A 290 0.65 -11.19 28.07
C VAL A 290 0.20 -12.62 27.88
N GLU A 291 -1.09 -12.80 27.62
CA GLU A 291 -1.69 -14.10 27.35
C GLU A 291 -2.13 -14.17 25.89
N ILE A 292 -1.76 -15.26 25.22
CA ILE A 292 -2.19 -15.59 23.86
C ILE A 292 -2.98 -16.90 23.86
N VAL A 293 -4.13 -16.90 23.21
CA VAL A 293 -5.00 -18.07 23.03
C VAL A 293 -5.18 -18.35 21.54
N THR A 294 -5.01 -19.60 21.11
CA THR A 294 -5.07 -19.97 19.69
C THR A 294 -6.48 -20.30 19.20
N GLU A 295 -6.76 -20.00 17.94
CA GLU A 295 -7.87 -20.58 17.17
C GLU A 295 -7.32 -21.06 15.83
N ARG A 296 -7.24 -22.39 15.65
CA ARG A 296 -6.63 -23.09 14.51
C ARG A 296 -5.13 -22.82 14.37
N GLY A 297 -4.56 -23.25 13.24
CA GLY A 297 -3.15 -23.01 12.91
C GLY A 297 -2.22 -24.15 13.29
N GLN A 298 -2.78 -25.32 13.65
CA GLN A 298 -2.00 -26.51 13.99
C GLN A 298 -1.09 -26.91 12.83
N GLY A 299 0.16 -27.23 13.14
CA GLY A 299 1.17 -27.65 12.16
C GLY A 299 1.78 -26.50 11.36
N GLN A 300 1.48 -25.24 11.69
CA GLN A 300 1.98 -24.07 10.94
C GLN A 300 3.18 -23.39 11.59
N TRP A 301 3.55 -23.76 12.82
CA TRP A 301 4.60 -23.09 13.61
C TRP A 301 4.36 -21.58 13.67
N SER A 302 3.15 -21.21 14.07
CA SER A 302 2.62 -19.85 13.92
C SER A 302 3.37 -18.81 14.74
N LEU A 303 3.97 -19.19 15.88
CA LEU A 303 4.75 -18.30 16.73
C LEU A 303 6.25 -18.49 16.46
N VAL A 304 6.96 -17.42 16.06
CA VAL A 304 8.40 -17.45 15.79
C VAL A 304 9.18 -16.97 17.03
N ASP A 305 8.97 -15.70 17.37
CA ASP A 305 9.63 -14.98 18.45
C ASP A 305 8.69 -13.87 18.97
N TRP A 306 9.07 -13.22 20.05
CA TRP A 306 8.38 -12.07 20.60
C TRP A 306 9.38 -11.02 21.06
N ARG A 307 8.96 -9.76 21.10
CA ARG A 307 9.85 -8.62 21.27
C ARG A 307 9.25 -7.62 22.24
N VAL A 308 10.08 -7.07 23.10
CA VAL A 308 9.77 -5.97 24.01
C VAL A 308 10.50 -4.72 23.51
N GLY A 309 9.78 -3.64 23.22
CA GLY A 309 10.33 -2.47 22.52
C GLY A 309 10.24 -1.16 23.31
N THR A 310 11.04 -0.16 22.90
CA THR A 310 11.02 1.24 23.39
C THR A 310 10.52 2.26 22.36
N GLY A 311 10.10 1.83 21.17
CA GLY A 311 9.51 2.68 20.11
C GLY A 311 9.91 2.24 18.68
N PRO A 312 9.17 2.64 17.63
CA PRO A 312 9.45 2.20 16.25
C PRO A 312 10.58 3.01 15.57
N LEU A 313 11.59 2.30 15.05
CA LEU A 313 12.62 2.83 14.15
C LEU A 313 12.08 3.00 12.71
N HIS A 314 12.40 4.13 12.08
CA HIS A 314 11.99 4.46 10.70
C HIS A 314 13.17 4.34 9.74
N ASP A 315 13.07 3.44 8.78
CA ASP A 315 14.10 3.26 7.74
C ASP A 315 13.90 4.28 6.63
N GLY A 316 14.90 5.16 6.45
CA GLY A 316 14.93 6.34 5.57
C GLY A 316 14.80 6.11 4.06
N TYR A 317 13.85 5.28 3.62
CA TYR A 317 13.51 4.95 2.25
C TYR A 317 13.09 6.17 1.41
N GLY A 318 12.57 7.23 2.04
CA GLY A 318 12.10 8.44 1.37
C GLY A 318 13.17 9.17 0.56
N TRP A 319 14.42 9.20 1.04
CA TRP A 319 15.51 9.90 0.36
C TRP A 319 16.02 9.17 -0.89
N LYS A 320 15.92 7.84 -0.90
CA LYS A 320 16.33 7.00 -2.05
C LYS A 320 15.39 7.16 -3.26
N MET A 321 14.10 7.44 -3.02
CA MET A 321 13.11 7.66 -4.08
C MET A 321 13.18 9.05 -4.70
N THR A 322 13.57 10.08 -3.93
CA THR A 322 13.73 11.45 -4.42
C THR A 322 14.80 11.55 -5.52
N GLY A 323 15.88 10.77 -5.41
CA GLY A 323 16.94 10.71 -6.45
C GLY A 323 16.43 10.19 -7.80
N LEU A 324 15.65 9.11 -7.81
CA LEU A 324 15.07 8.53 -9.03
C LEU A 324 14.07 9.47 -9.73
N VAL A 325 13.28 10.22 -8.95
CA VAL A 325 12.32 11.20 -9.50
C VAL A 325 13.06 12.37 -10.16
N VAL A 326 14.13 12.87 -9.56
CA VAL A 326 14.95 13.94 -10.12
C VAL A 326 15.61 13.50 -11.43
N THR A 327 16.15 12.27 -11.48
CA THR A 327 16.74 11.70 -12.72
C THR A 327 15.69 11.51 -13.81
N GLY A 328 14.48 11.04 -13.48
CA GLY A 328 13.37 10.90 -14.42
C GLY A 328 12.91 12.24 -15.00
N LEU A 329 12.82 13.28 -14.17
CA LEU A 329 12.47 14.64 -14.61
C LEU A 329 13.56 15.26 -15.50
N ALA A 330 14.83 15.02 -15.20
CA ALA A 330 15.95 15.47 -16.02
C ALA A 330 15.96 14.80 -17.40
N LEU A 331 15.73 13.48 -17.48
CA LEU A 331 15.62 12.74 -18.74
C LEU A 331 14.44 13.20 -19.59
N ALA A 332 13.28 13.46 -18.96
CA ALA A 332 12.11 14.00 -19.65
C ALA A 332 12.35 15.41 -20.21
N ALA A 333 13.10 16.26 -19.48
CA ALA A 333 13.47 17.60 -19.92
C ALA A 333 14.44 17.57 -21.12
N LEU A 334 15.39 16.62 -21.13
CA LEU A 334 16.32 16.40 -22.25
C LEU A 334 15.59 15.88 -23.50
N LEU A 335 14.72 14.87 -23.36
CA LEU A 335 13.84 14.40 -24.44
C LEU A 335 12.96 15.52 -25.01
N ALA A 336 12.42 16.38 -24.14
CA ALA A 336 11.60 17.51 -24.53
C ALA A 336 12.36 18.68 -25.18
N ARG A 337 13.71 18.72 -25.05
CA ARG A 337 14.62 19.65 -25.73
C ARG A 337 14.95 19.16 -27.13
N ASP A 338 15.27 17.88 -27.29
CA ASP A 338 15.69 17.31 -28.58
C ASP A 338 14.53 17.19 -29.57
N ALA A 339 13.31 16.88 -29.09
CA ALA A 339 12.10 16.86 -29.92
C ALA A 339 11.76 18.23 -30.57
N ARG A 340 12.31 19.34 -30.05
CA ARG A 340 12.09 20.71 -30.59
C ARG A 340 12.92 21.02 -31.84
N ARG A 341 13.91 20.20 -32.17
CA ARG A 341 14.84 20.46 -33.30
C ARG A 341 14.33 19.94 -34.65
N VAL A 342 13.18 19.27 -34.67
CA VAL A 342 12.61 18.65 -35.88
C VAL A 342 11.57 19.59 -36.52
N GLY A 343 11.63 19.74 -37.85
CA GLY A 343 10.77 20.63 -38.65
C GLY A 343 9.35 20.10 -38.89
N TRP A 344 8.57 19.89 -37.84
CA TRP A 344 7.23 19.28 -37.87
C TRP A 344 6.16 20.03 -38.71
N GLY A 345 6.38 21.30 -39.05
CA GLY A 345 5.38 22.16 -39.68
C GLY A 345 4.90 21.72 -41.07
N ALA A 346 5.82 21.28 -41.94
CA ALA A 346 5.47 20.93 -43.33
C ALA A 346 4.73 19.60 -43.46
N LEU A 347 5.08 18.61 -42.62
CA LEU A 347 4.41 17.31 -42.58
C LEU A 347 3.01 17.41 -41.95
N GLY A 348 2.86 18.24 -40.91
CA GLY A 348 1.57 18.45 -40.25
C GLY A 348 0.51 19.09 -41.16
N GLN A 349 0.90 20.06 -41.99
CA GLN A 349 -0.03 20.70 -42.94
C GLN A 349 -0.55 19.73 -44.01
N ARG A 350 0.28 18.79 -44.49
CA ARG A 350 -0.15 17.77 -45.46
C ARG A 350 -1.17 16.80 -44.86
N PHE A 351 -0.98 16.36 -43.62
CA PHE A 351 -1.93 15.49 -42.93
C PHE A 351 -3.27 16.18 -42.66
N LEU A 352 -3.23 17.45 -42.21
CA LEU A 352 -4.44 18.23 -41.93
C LEU A 352 -5.27 18.53 -43.21
N ALA A 353 -4.64 18.49 -44.39
CA ALA A 353 -5.33 18.63 -45.68
C ALA A 353 -6.14 17.39 -46.09
N TRP A 354 -5.93 16.23 -45.45
CA TRP A 354 -6.72 15.03 -45.73
C TRP A 354 -8.17 15.18 -45.25
N PRO A 355 -9.15 14.50 -45.87
CA PRO A 355 -10.52 14.51 -45.36
C PRO A 355 -10.58 13.91 -43.94
N GLU A 356 -11.47 14.43 -43.10
CA GLU A 356 -11.53 14.07 -41.67
C GLU A 356 -11.64 12.56 -41.41
N TRP A 357 -12.37 11.83 -42.27
CA TRP A 357 -12.52 10.38 -42.13
C TRP A 357 -11.19 9.64 -42.35
N ALA A 358 -10.32 10.13 -43.25
CA ALA A 358 -9.00 9.54 -43.50
C ALA A 358 -8.03 9.84 -42.35
N GLN A 359 -8.12 11.04 -41.76
CA GLN A 359 -7.38 11.37 -40.54
C GLN A 359 -7.80 10.47 -39.37
N ALA A 360 -9.11 10.24 -39.20
CA ALA A 360 -9.63 9.36 -38.16
C ALA A 360 -9.25 7.89 -38.40
N ALA A 361 -9.37 7.39 -39.64
CA ALA A 361 -9.05 6.02 -40.01
C ALA A 361 -7.56 5.71 -39.84
N SER A 362 -6.66 6.63 -40.20
CA SER A 362 -5.22 6.46 -40.01
C SER A 362 -4.81 6.42 -38.54
N ILE A 363 -5.34 7.33 -37.72
CA ILE A 363 -5.11 7.35 -36.27
C ILE A 363 -5.66 6.07 -35.60
N ALA A 364 -6.88 5.66 -35.96
CA ALA A 364 -7.48 4.43 -35.44
C ALA A 364 -6.70 3.18 -35.89
N GLY A 365 -6.26 3.14 -37.15
CA GLY A 365 -5.46 2.05 -37.72
C GLY A 365 -4.12 1.89 -37.03
N LEU A 366 -3.39 2.98 -36.79
CA LEU A 366 -2.12 2.97 -36.04
C LEU A 366 -2.32 2.59 -34.57
N THR A 367 -3.43 3.02 -33.97
CA THR A 367 -3.79 2.62 -32.60
C THR A 367 -4.09 1.12 -32.53
N CYS A 368 -4.83 0.59 -33.51
CA CYS A 368 -5.07 -0.85 -33.65
C CYS A 368 -3.77 -1.62 -33.87
N LEU A 369 -2.86 -1.10 -34.69
CA LEU A 369 -1.54 -1.68 -34.92
C LEU A 369 -0.71 -1.73 -33.63
N LEU A 370 -0.70 -0.64 -32.85
CA LEU A 370 -0.08 -0.61 -31.53
C LEU A 370 -0.73 -1.63 -30.59
N TRP A 371 -2.05 -1.81 -30.67
CA TRP A 371 -2.79 -2.79 -29.87
C TRP A 371 -2.46 -4.23 -30.20
N VAL A 372 -2.46 -4.58 -31.48
CA VAL A 372 -2.07 -5.89 -31.95
C VAL A 372 -0.59 -6.15 -31.63
N ALA A 373 0.29 -5.18 -31.89
CA ALA A 373 1.71 -5.30 -31.54
C ALA A 373 1.89 -5.59 -30.06
N ALA A 374 1.25 -4.82 -29.18
CA ALA A 374 1.36 -5.02 -27.74
C ALA A 374 0.76 -6.36 -27.26
N GLY A 375 -0.35 -6.79 -27.86
CA GLY A 375 -0.95 -8.09 -27.56
C GLY A 375 -0.05 -9.27 -27.95
N ASN A 376 0.74 -9.13 -29.02
CA ASN A 376 1.67 -10.16 -29.49
C ASN A 376 3.05 -10.11 -28.82
N THR A 377 3.36 -9.07 -28.04
CA THR A 377 4.57 -9.02 -27.20
C THR A 377 4.44 -9.77 -25.86
N TRP A 378 3.35 -10.51 -25.68
CA TRP A 378 3.00 -11.17 -24.41
C TRP A 378 4.00 -12.28 -24.05
N GLY A 379 4.64 -12.17 -22.88
CA GLY A 379 5.54 -13.21 -22.33
C GLY A 379 6.99 -13.17 -22.83
N CYS A 380 7.35 -12.27 -23.75
CA CYS A 380 8.72 -12.16 -24.24
C CYS A 380 9.56 -11.21 -23.36
N SER A 381 10.65 -11.71 -22.81
CA SER A 381 11.64 -10.94 -22.02
C SER A 381 12.57 -10.06 -22.87
N LEU A 382 12.47 -10.14 -24.20
CA LEU A 382 13.34 -9.44 -25.13
C LEU A 382 12.65 -8.23 -25.77
N LEU A 383 13.30 -7.07 -25.66
CA LEU A 383 12.97 -5.81 -26.33
C LEU A 383 13.05 -5.87 -27.87
N LEU A 384 13.38 -7.02 -28.46
CA LEU A 384 13.80 -7.18 -29.86
C LEU A 384 12.87 -8.05 -30.72
N THR A 385 11.62 -8.32 -30.31
CA THR A 385 10.66 -8.97 -31.22
C THR A 385 10.22 -8.00 -32.34
N PRO A 386 9.86 -8.48 -33.55
CA PRO A 386 9.31 -7.63 -34.61
C PRO A 386 8.10 -6.81 -34.15
N TYR A 387 7.26 -7.36 -33.27
CA TYR A 387 6.12 -6.66 -32.68
C TYR A 387 6.54 -5.58 -31.67
N SER A 388 7.60 -5.82 -30.88
CA SER A 388 8.16 -4.80 -29.98
C SER A 388 8.71 -3.61 -30.75
N LEU A 389 9.46 -3.87 -31.84
CA LEU A 389 9.98 -2.83 -32.74
C LEU A 389 8.85 -2.06 -33.42
N LEU A 390 7.84 -2.77 -33.93
CA LEU A 390 6.65 -2.15 -34.53
C LEU A 390 5.90 -1.26 -33.53
N GLY A 391 5.75 -1.72 -32.28
CA GLY A 391 5.20 -0.91 -31.19
C GLY A 391 6.03 0.35 -30.95
N LEU A 392 7.36 0.22 -30.80
CA LEU A 392 8.25 1.36 -30.58
C LEU A 392 8.23 2.37 -31.73
N LEU A 393 8.12 1.90 -32.98
CA LEU A 393 8.04 2.77 -34.16
C LEU A 393 6.67 3.47 -34.31
N THR A 394 5.59 2.85 -33.82
CA THR A 394 4.24 3.46 -33.89
C THR A 394 4.03 4.56 -32.83
N LEU A 395 4.70 4.49 -31.68
CA LEU A 395 4.59 5.50 -30.60
C LEU A 395 4.89 6.95 -31.07
N PRO A 396 6.06 7.27 -31.67
CA PRO A 396 6.36 8.64 -32.08
C PRO A 396 5.41 9.14 -33.19
N VAL A 397 4.95 8.25 -34.07
CA VAL A 397 3.96 8.58 -35.12
C VAL A 397 2.64 8.97 -34.48
N LEU A 398 2.15 8.20 -33.51
CA LEU A 398 0.92 8.51 -32.78
C LEU A 398 1.05 9.82 -31.97
N VAL A 399 2.19 10.09 -31.34
CA VAL A 399 2.44 11.38 -30.67
C VAL A 399 2.34 12.54 -31.65
N ALA A 400 2.96 12.41 -32.83
CA ALA A 400 2.89 13.44 -33.87
C ALA A 400 1.44 13.65 -34.34
N LEU A 401 0.69 12.58 -34.60
CA LEU A 401 -0.71 12.67 -35.03
C LEU A 401 -1.63 13.25 -33.94
N PHE A 402 -1.44 12.86 -32.68
CA PHE A 402 -2.19 13.42 -31.54
C PHE A 402 -1.85 14.89 -31.28
N SER A 403 -0.63 15.34 -31.60
CA SER A 403 -0.30 16.77 -31.55
C SER A 403 -1.07 17.60 -32.57
N LEU A 404 -1.51 16.98 -33.68
CA LEU A 404 -2.31 17.63 -34.72
C LEU A 404 -3.83 17.48 -34.48
N ARG A 405 -4.26 16.30 -34.00
CA ARG A 405 -5.67 15.91 -33.80
C ARG A 405 -5.88 15.34 -32.40
N LEU A 406 -5.62 16.17 -31.40
CA LEU A 406 -5.77 15.80 -29.99
C LEU A 406 -7.21 15.39 -29.66
N ASP A 407 -8.21 15.94 -30.36
CA ASP A 407 -9.60 15.51 -30.24
C ASP A 407 -9.76 14.00 -30.50
N LEU A 408 -9.15 13.47 -31.55
CA LEU A 408 -9.24 12.05 -31.91
C LEU A 408 -8.48 11.16 -30.93
N GLY A 409 -7.36 11.62 -30.39
CA GLY A 409 -6.67 10.91 -29.30
C GLY A 409 -7.54 10.78 -28.06
N LEU A 410 -8.20 11.87 -27.63
CA LEU A 410 -9.09 11.87 -26.46
C LEU A 410 -10.36 11.02 -26.68
N VAL A 411 -10.82 10.89 -27.93
CA VAL A 411 -11.90 9.95 -28.34
C VAL A 411 -11.45 8.51 -28.16
N LEU A 412 -10.24 8.18 -28.61
CA LEU A 412 -9.68 6.83 -28.48
C LEU A 412 -9.43 6.44 -27.01
N VAL A 413 -9.05 7.38 -26.15
CA VAL A 413 -8.96 7.15 -24.70
C VAL A 413 -10.35 6.80 -24.13
N ALA A 414 -11.40 7.55 -24.50
CA ALA A 414 -12.76 7.26 -24.04
C ALA A 414 -13.26 5.88 -24.53
N PHE A 415 -12.95 5.53 -25.78
CA PHE A 415 -13.31 4.25 -26.39
C PHE A 415 -12.58 3.06 -25.77
N THR A 416 -11.27 3.20 -25.53
CA THR A 416 -10.43 2.11 -25.01
C THR A 416 -10.46 1.96 -23.49
N ALA A 417 -11.07 2.91 -22.75
CA ALA A 417 -11.21 2.87 -21.30
C ALA A 417 -11.62 1.49 -20.73
N PRO A 418 -12.73 0.84 -21.17
CA PRO A 418 -13.16 -0.44 -20.58
C PRO A 418 -12.24 -1.61 -20.91
N PHE A 419 -11.28 -1.43 -21.84
CA PHE A 419 -10.34 -2.44 -22.26
C PHE A 419 -8.99 -2.32 -21.55
N TYR A 420 -8.91 -1.66 -20.40
CA TYR A 420 -7.66 -1.50 -19.64
C TYR A 420 -7.00 -2.83 -19.23
N LEU A 421 -7.78 -3.92 -19.14
CA LEU A 421 -7.29 -5.28 -18.89
C LEU A 421 -6.74 -5.98 -20.14
N HIS A 422 -6.83 -5.36 -21.32
CA HIS A 422 -6.55 -6.00 -22.61
C HIS A 422 -5.58 -5.18 -23.48
N PRO A 423 -4.43 -5.75 -23.87
CA PRO A 423 -3.94 -7.09 -23.54
C PRO A 423 -3.45 -7.16 -22.10
N GLY A 424 -3.55 -8.33 -21.47
CA GLY A 424 -3.32 -8.52 -20.04
C GLY A 424 -1.96 -8.09 -19.51
N ASN A 425 -0.94 -7.89 -20.37
CA ASN A 425 0.35 -7.29 -20.02
C ASN A 425 0.93 -6.50 -21.22
N MET A 426 0.67 -5.20 -21.30
CA MET A 426 1.39 -4.29 -22.23
C MET A 426 2.77 -3.90 -21.67
N LEU A 427 3.61 -3.26 -22.50
CA LEU A 427 4.99 -2.82 -22.25
C LEU A 427 5.30 -2.63 -20.73
N TYR A 428 6.09 -3.56 -20.19
CA TYR A 428 6.54 -3.66 -18.79
C TYR A 428 5.50 -4.02 -17.70
N ARG A 429 4.34 -4.59 -18.04
CA ARG A 429 3.19 -4.74 -17.11
C ARG A 429 2.77 -3.41 -16.48
N ALA A 430 3.27 -2.28 -17.02
CA ALA A 430 3.27 -1.01 -16.34
C ALA A 430 2.07 -0.18 -16.76
N LEU A 431 1.77 -0.02 -18.05
CA LEU A 431 0.67 0.84 -18.53
C LEU A 431 -0.35 0.05 -19.35
N SER A 432 -1.63 0.21 -19.05
CA SER A 432 -2.73 -0.27 -19.87
C SER A 432 -2.90 0.54 -21.16
N MET A 433 -3.71 0.05 -22.09
CA MET A 433 -3.97 0.73 -23.35
C MET A 433 -4.47 2.18 -23.22
N PRO A 434 -5.56 2.44 -22.48
CA PRO A 434 -6.06 3.81 -22.32
C PRO A 434 -5.05 4.71 -21.60
N GLU A 435 -4.27 4.17 -20.66
CA GLU A 435 -3.18 4.89 -19.99
C GLU A 435 -2.09 5.31 -20.98
N LEU A 436 -1.63 4.39 -21.82
CA LEU A 436 -0.62 4.66 -22.85
C LEU A 436 -1.11 5.71 -23.83
N LEU A 437 -2.31 5.54 -24.39
CA LEU A 437 -2.90 6.50 -25.33
C LEU A 437 -3.03 7.88 -24.69
N LEU A 438 -3.38 7.95 -23.40
CA LEU A 438 -3.46 9.21 -22.69
C LEU A 438 -2.09 9.86 -22.49
N VAL A 439 -1.05 9.08 -22.15
CA VAL A 439 0.33 9.58 -22.08
C VAL A 439 0.76 10.15 -23.44
N LEU A 440 0.48 9.45 -24.54
CA LEU A 440 0.77 9.95 -25.89
C LEU A 440 -0.02 11.23 -26.20
N CYS A 441 -1.29 11.32 -25.78
CA CYS A 441 -2.09 12.54 -25.87
C CYS A 441 -1.51 13.68 -25.02
N GLY A 442 -0.97 13.39 -23.84
CA GLY A 442 -0.31 14.36 -22.97
C GLY A 442 0.95 14.93 -23.62
N ILE A 443 1.81 14.07 -24.17
CA ILE A 443 3.01 14.47 -24.90
C ILE A 443 2.61 15.28 -26.14
N GLY A 444 1.67 14.78 -26.95
CA GLY A 444 1.17 15.49 -28.13
C GLY A 444 0.53 16.84 -27.78
N GLY A 445 -0.21 16.91 -26.68
CA GLY A 445 -0.81 18.14 -26.16
C GLY A 445 0.23 19.18 -25.73
N ILE A 446 1.31 18.77 -25.07
CA ILE A 446 2.43 19.68 -24.72
C ILE A 446 3.07 20.25 -26.00
N VAL A 447 3.24 19.42 -27.04
CA VAL A 447 3.77 19.87 -28.34
C VAL A 447 2.80 20.88 -29.00
N ALA A 448 1.50 20.60 -28.97
CA ALA A 448 0.46 21.48 -29.53
C ALA A 448 0.29 22.81 -28.74
N LEU A 449 0.49 22.80 -27.42
CA LEU A 449 0.39 23.99 -26.57
C LEU A 449 1.60 24.92 -26.72
N ARG A 450 2.77 24.43 -27.18
CA ARG A 450 3.92 25.29 -27.48
C ARG A 450 3.71 26.15 -28.72
N THR A 451 2.81 25.76 -29.62
CA THR A 451 2.49 26.48 -30.85
C THR A 451 1.23 27.36 -30.71
N CYS A 452 0.41 27.15 -29.67
CA CYS A 452 -0.81 27.92 -29.40
C CYS A 452 -0.68 28.76 -28.12
N ARG A 453 -1.00 30.06 -28.16
CA ARG A 453 -1.04 30.88 -26.93
C ARG A 453 -2.05 30.29 -25.93
N LEU A 454 -1.59 29.95 -24.72
CA LEU A 454 -2.42 29.64 -23.55
C LEU A 454 -3.30 30.87 -23.25
N ALA A 455 -4.50 30.93 -23.82
CA ALA A 455 -5.41 32.02 -23.51
C ALA A 455 -6.19 31.72 -22.22
N ASN A 456 -6.31 32.75 -21.38
CA ASN A 456 -6.94 32.81 -20.04
C ASN A 456 -7.98 31.72 -19.76
N LEU A 457 -7.53 30.57 -19.27
CA LEU A 457 -8.43 29.53 -18.75
C LEU A 457 -8.97 29.99 -17.40
N ARG A 458 -10.28 30.16 -17.25
CA ARG A 458 -10.90 30.43 -15.96
C ARG A 458 -10.96 29.14 -15.15
N ILE A 459 -10.22 29.12 -14.04
CA ILE A 459 -10.24 28.01 -13.08
C ILE A 459 -11.59 28.00 -12.37
N SER A 460 -12.29 26.88 -12.43
CA SER A 460 -13.60 26.67 -11.82
C SER A 460 -13.49 26.05 -10.41
N GLN A 461 -14.56 26.11 -9.62
CA GLN A 461 -14.62 25.38 -8.33
C GLN A 461 -14.38 23.87 -8.50
N LEU A 462 -14.79 23.30 -9.64
CA LEU A 462 -14.59 21.89 -9.93
C LEU A 462 -13.11 21.57 -10.23
N ASP A 463 -12.35 22.51 -10.77
CA ASP A 463 -10.90 22.36 -10.95
C ASP A 463 -10.17 22.27 -9.62
N TRP A 464 -10.50 23.18 -8.69
CA TRP A 464 -9.95 23.14 -7.35
C TRP A 464 -10.33 21.86 -6.62
N ALA A 465 -11.57 21.39 -6.76
CA ALA A 465 -11.99 20.13 -6.15
C ALA A 465 -11.24 18.90 -6.72
N VAL A 466 -11.02 18.87 -8.05
CA VAL A 466 -10.20 17.83 -8.69
C VAL A 466 -8.76 17.88 -8.20
N LEU A 467 -8.16 19.08 -8.11
CA LEU A 467 -6.80 19.24 -7.60
C LEU A 467 -6.69 18.77 -6.15
N LEU A 468 -7.65 19.14 -5.29
CA LEU A 468 -7.70 18.69 -3.90
C LEU A 468 -7.79 17.16 -3.79
N LEU A 469 -8.57 16.52 -4.66
CA LEU A 469 -8.68 15.05 -4.68
C LEU A 469 -7.35 14.39 -5.03
N VAL A 470 -6.64 14.93 -6.04
CA VAL A 470 -5.32 14.42 -6.44
C VAL A 470 -4.29 14.64 -5.34
N LEU A 471 -4.27 15.83 -4.72
CA LEU A 471 -3.34 16.14 -3.63
C LEU A 471 -3.59 15.26 -2.39
N ALA A 472 -4.87 15.01 -2.04
CA ALA A 472 -5.21 14.11 -0.96
C ALA A 472 -4.75 12.67 -1.25
N ALA A 473 -4.92 12.19 -2.49
CA ALA A 473 -4.43 10.88 -2.90
C ALA A 473 -2.90 10.78 -2.87
N MET A 474 -2.19 11.83 -3.28
CA MET A 474 -0.72 11.89 -3.17
C MET A 474 -0.27 11.86 -1.71
N ALA A 475 -0.88 12.66 -0.84
CA ALA A 475 -0.55 12.69 0.58
C ALA A 475 -0.77 11.33 1.25
N ALA A 476 -1.90 10.68 0.98
CA ALA A 476 -2.18 9.32 1.47
C ALA A 476 -1.23 8.26 0.90
N GLY A 477 -0.77 8.42 -0.35
CA GLY A 477 0.25 7.55 -0.95
C GLY A 477 1.60 7.66 -0.25
N VAL A 478 1.97 8.86 0.21
CA VAL A 478 3.22 9.08 0.98
C VAL A 478 3.17 8.36 2.33
N THR A 479 2.00 8.17 2.94
CA THR A 479 1.85 7.47 4.23
C THR A 479 1.61 5.96 4.10
N ALA A 480 1.40 5.44 2.88
CA ALA A 480 1.05 4.03 2.65
C ALA A 480 2.15 3.05 3.10
N ALA A 481 1.78 1.87 3.61
CA ALA A 481 2.77 0.85 3.99
C ALA A 481 3.48 0.26 2.77
N ASP A 482 2.71 -0.19 1.77
CA ASP A 482 3.22 -0.62 0.46
C ASP A 482 3.23 0.56 -0.52
N LYS A 483 4.42 1.15 -0.71
CA LYS A 483 4.62 2.30 -1.62
C LYS A 483 4.43 1.93 -3.09
N LEU A 484 4.71 0.69 -3.49
CA LEU A 484 4.57 0.25 -4.88
C LEU A 484 3.10 0.08 -5.24
N ALA A 485 2.31 -0.54 -4.36
CA ALA A 485 0.86 -0.62 -4.51
C ALA A 485 0.23 0.79 -4.53
N ALA A 486 0.69 1.68 -3.66
CA ALA A 486 0.24 3.07 -3.64
C ALA A 486 0.56 3.83 -4.92
N LEU A 487 1.79 3.71 -5.45
CA LEU A 487 2.18 4.35 -6.70
C LEU A 487 1.35 3.83 -7.88
N PHE A 488 1.12 2.51 -7.95
CA PHE A 488 0.32 1.90 -9.01
C PHE A 488 -1.10 2.45 -9.03
N GLU A 489 -1.78 2.46 -7.87
CA GLU A 489 -3.16 2.92 -7.80
C GLU A 489 -3.26 4.45 -7.94
N LEU A 490 -2.34 5.21 -7.33
CA LEU A 490 -2.24 6.65 -7.50
C LEU A 490 -2.13 7.03 -8.97
N ARG A 491 -1.26 6.34 -9.72
CA ARG A 491 -1.09 6.55 -11.15
C ARG A 491 -2.38 6.25 -11.92
N THR A 492 -2.98 5.08 -11.71
CA THR A 492 -4.05 4.55 -12.56
C THR A 492 -5.44 5.14 -12.24
N VAL A 493 -5.71 5.48 -10.99
CA VAL A 493 -7.02 6.00 -10.53
C VAL A 493 -7.04 7.53 -10.45
N PHE A 494 -5.92 8.17 -10.13
CA PHE A 494 -5.89 9.62 -9.88
C PHE A 494 -5.09 10.39 -10.92
N LEU A 495 -3.79 10.11 -11.07
CA LEU A 495 -2.91 10.96 -11.88
C LEU A 495 -3.25 10.92 -13.37
N ILE A 496 -3.34 9.72 -13.95
CA ILE A 496 -3.68 9.56 -15.38
C ILE A 496 -5.09 10.10 -15.65
N PRO A 497 -6.15 9.69 -14.93
CA PRO A 497 -7.48 10.27 -15.14
C PRO A 497 -7.56 11.79 -14.92
N ALA A 498 -6.78 12.36 -14.00
CA ALA A 498 -6.68 13.82 -13.84
C ALA A 498 -6.00 14.49 -15.04
N VAL A 499 -4.96 13.89 -15.62
CA VAL A 499 -4.37 14.35 -16.88
C VAL A 499 -5.42 14.34 -18.00
N TYR A 500 -6.29 13.32 -18.06
CA TYR A 500 -7.38 13.28 -19.04
C TYR A 500 -8.35 14.45 -18.86
N TYR A 501 -8.74 14.73 -17.63
CA TYR A 501 -9.56 15.89 -17.28
C TYR A 501 -8.91 17.22 -17.69
N VAL A 502 -7.61 17.38 -17.39
CA VAL A 502 -6.85 18.59 -17.75
C VAL A 502 -6.77 18.75 -19.27
N LEU A 503 -6.44 17.70 -20.02
CA LEU A 503 -6.40 17.76 -21.49
C LEU A 503 -7.76 18.14 -22.06
N LEU A 504 -8.86 17.49 -21.63
CA LEU A 504 -10.21 17.84 -22.08
C LEU A 504 -10.57 19.31 -21.81
N ARG A 505 -10.04 19.91 -20.74
CA ARG A 505 -10.23 21.33 -20.41
C ARG A 505 -9.35 22.28 -21.22
N LEU A 506 -8.12 21.87 -21.52
CA LEU A 506 -7.16 22.70 -22.27
C LEU A 506 -7.38 22.66 -23.79
N THR A 507 -7.81 21.52 -24.35
CA THR A 507 -7.89 21.27 -25.80
C THR A 507 -8.96 22.08 -26.55
N ARG A 508 -9.78 22.90 -25.87
CA ARG A 508 -10.81 23.76 -26.50
C ARG A 508 -11.66 23.01 -27.53
N LEU A 509 -12.26 21.88 -27.11
CA LEU A 509 -13.11 21.09 -27.99
C LEU A 509 -14.30 21.93 -28.45
N ASP A 510 -14.43 22.09 -29.77
CA ASP A 510 -15.65 22.61 -30.37
C ASP A 510 -16.82 21.64 -30.10
N ASN A 511 -18.05 22.08 -30.36
CA ASN A 511 -19.21 21.24 -30.04
C ASN A 511 -19.16 19.88 -30.77
N ARG A 512 -18.59 19.83 -31.99
CA ARG A 512 -18.46 18.60 -32.77
C ARG A 512 -17.44 17.66 -32.14
N ALA A 513 -16.24 18.11 -31.83
CA ALA A 513 -15.20 17.31 -31.18
C ALA A 513 -15.63 16.85 -29.78
N ARG A 514 -16.31 17.72 -29.02
CA ARG A 514 -16.90 17.36 -27.72
C ARG A 514 -17.84 16.16 -27.85
N TRP A 515 -18.75 16.17 -28.83
CA TRP A 515 -19.63 15.05 -29.07
C TRP A 515 -18.90 13.81 -29.59
N ARG A 516 -17.82 13.95 -30.38
CA ARG A 516 -17.00 12.79 -30.76
C ARG A 516 -16.44 12.07 -29.52
N VAL A 517 -16.00 12.79 -28.50
CA VAL A 517 -15.52 12.17 -27.24
C VAL A 517 -16.64 11.39 -26.56
N VAL A 518 -17.85 11.96 -26.53
CA VAL A 518 -19.05 11.29 -26.02
C VAL A 518 -19.38 10.03 -26.84
N ASP A 519 -19.31 10.14 -28.17
CA ASP A 519 -19.52 9.02 -29.10
C ASP A 519 -18.46 7.92 -28.87
N GLY A 520 -17.20 8.27 -28.61
CA GLY A 520 -16.14 7.32 -28.25
C GLY A 520 -16.45 6.54 -26.97
N PHE A 521 -16.91 7.21 -25.92
CA PHE A 521 -17.36 6.56 -24.68
C PHE A 521 -18.54 5.61 -24.92
N VAL A 522 -19.53 6.05 -25.71
CA VAL A 522 -20.69 5.24 -26.07
C VAL A 522 -20.30 4.02 -26.90
N LEU A 523 -19.40 4.18 -27.87
CA LEU A 523 -18.88 3.07 -28.67
C LEU A 523 -18.12 2.05 -27.80
N GLY A 524 -17.39 2.50 -26.78
CA GLY A 524 -16.78 1.63 -25.78
C GLY A 524 -17.83 0.80 -25.04
N ALA A 525 -18.92 1.43 -24.59
CA ALA A 525 -20.05 0.74 -23.95
C ALA A 525 -20.75 -0.26 -24.88
N VAL A 526 -20.97 0.10 -26.14
CA VAL A 526 -21.54 -0.82 -27.15
C VAL A 526 -20.62 -2.00 -27.39
N ALA A 527 -19.30 -1.79 -27.47
CA ALA A 527 -18.34 -2.87 -27.65
C ALA A 527 -18.32 -3.82 -26.45
N VAL A 528 -18.33 -3.30 -25.22
CA VAL A 528 -18.47 -4.12 -23.99
C VAL A 528 -19.76 -4.94 -24.01
N ALA A 529 -20.88 -4.33 -24.41
CA ALA A 529 -22.15 -5.02 -24.50
C ALA A 529 -22.14 -6.11 -25.59
N ALA A 530 -21.68 -5.80 -26.80
CA ALA A 530 -21.63 -6.74 -27.92
C ALA A 530 -20.72 -7.94 -27.63
N ILE A 531 -19.52 -7.70 -27.09
CA ILE A 531 -18.58 -8.76 -26.68
C ILE A 531 -19.22 -9.64 -25.61
N GLY A 532 -19.83 -9.03 -24.59
CA GLY A 532 -20.48 -9.76 -23.51
C GLY A 532 -21.65 -10.60 -23.99
N LEU A 533 -22.49 -10.07 -24.87
CA LEU A 533 -23.64 -10.79 -25.43
C LEU A 533 -23.20 -11.96 -26.32
N ALA A 534 -22.17 -11.77 -27.15
CA ALA A 534 -21.59 -12.84 -27.94
C ALA A 534 -21.00 -13.95 -27.04
N GLN A 535 -20.25 -13.58 -26.02
CA GLN A 535 -19.70 -14.52 -25.03
C GLN A 535 -20.81 -15.29 -24.30
N TYR A 536 -21.85 -14.60 -23.84
CA TYR A 536 -22.99 -15.19 -23.16
C TYR A 536 -23.76 -16.17 -24.07
N ALA A 537 -24.03 -15.79 -25.33
CA ALA A 537 -24.69 -16.66 -26.30
C ALA A 537 -23.87 -17.92 -26.63
N LEU A 538 -22.54 -17.81 -26.62
CA LEU A 538 -21.62 -18.93 -26.85
C LEU A 538 -21.36 -19.78 -25.58
N GLY A 539 -21.94 -19.42 -24.42
CA GLY A 539 -21.66 -20.08 -23.15
C GLY A 539 -20.21 -19.90 -22.67
N ARG A 540 -19.47 -18.91 -23.19
CA ARG A 540 -18.06 -18.65 -22.86
C ARG A 540 -17.94 -17.47 -21.90
N ASN A 541 -16.97 -17.52 -20.99
CA ASN A 541 -16.65 -16.41 -20.08
C ASN A 541 -17.88 -15.93 -19.25
N VAL A 542 -18.72 -16.88 -18.83
CA VAL A 542 -19.89 -16.67 -17.98
C VAL A 542 -19.55 -17.09 -16.56
N VAL A 543 -20.05 -16.37 -15.56
CA VAL A 543 -19.88 -16.73 -14.14
C VAL A 543 -21.23 -17.18 -13.59
N LEU A 544 -21.25 -18.33 -12.91
CA LEU A 544 -22.47 -18.84 -12.27
C LEU A 544 -22.69 -18.15 -10.93
N ALA A 545 -23.92 -17.73 -10.67
CA ALA A 545 -24.36 -17.14 -9.42
C ALA A 545 -25.13 -18.15 -8.55
N GLU A 546 -25.69 -17.67 -7.44
CA GLU A 546 -26.60 -18.41 -6.57
C GLU A 546 -27.72 -19.06 -7.39
N GLY A 547 -27.91 -20.37 -7.21
CA GLY A 547 -28.89 -21.15 -7.98
C GLY A 547 -28.46 -21.48 -9.42
N GLY A 548 -27.18 -21.36 -9.75
CA GLY A 548 -26.65 -21.70 -11.08
C GLY A 548 -26.95 -20.68 -12.18
N LEU A 549 -27.40 -19.47 -11.81
CA LEU A 549 -27.78 -18.44 -12.77
C LEU A 549 -26.55 -17.91 -13.54
N PRO A 550 -26.49 -18.05 -14.88
CA PRO A 550 -25.38 -17.54 -15.68
C PRO A 550 -25.36 -16.00 -15.72
N ARG A 551 -24.18 -15.39 -15.52
CA ARG A 551 -23.98 -13.93 -15.55
C ARG A 551 -22.96 -13.50 -16.60
N LEU A 552 -23.35 -12.49 -17.39
CA LEU A 552 -22.50 -11.87 -18.41
C LEU A 552 -21.35 -11.07 -17.78
N ARG A 553 -20.11 -11.44 -18.11
CA ARG A 553 -18.86 -10.85 -17.57
C ARG A 553 -18.14 -9.91 -18.54
N SER A 554 -18.28 -10.13 -19.86
CA SER A 554 -17.61 -9.37 -20.92
C SER A 554 -16.08 -9.28 -20.69
N VAL A 555 -15.47 -8.12 -20.94
CA VAL A 555 -14.02 -7.87 -20.85
C VAL A 555 -13.46 -7.79 -19.42
N TYR A 556 -14.32 -7.88 -18.40
CA TYR A 556 -13.93 -7.75 -16.99
C TYR A 556 -13.68 -9.10 -16.32
N HIS A 557 -13.29 -9.06 -15.03
CA HIS A 557 -13.22 -10.25 -14.16
C HIS A 557 -14.51 -10.50 -13.38
N SER A 558 -15.40 -9.51 -13.28
CA SER A 558 -16.65 -9.59 -12.53
C SER A 558 -17.82 -9.05 -13.36
N PRO A 559 -18.99 -9.72 -13.36
CA PRO A 559 -20.21 -9.18 -13.96
C PRO A 559 -20.67 -7.86 -13.31
N ASN A 560 -20.27 -7.57 -12.07
CA ASN A 560 -20.60 -6.29 -11.44
C ASN A 560 -19.88 -5.12 -12.14
N SER A 561 -18.65 -5.32 -12.60
CA SER A 561 -17.86 -4.32 -13.34
C SER A 561 -18.56 -3.90 -14.64
N VAL A 562 -19.22 -4.84 -15.33
CA VAL A 562 -20.08 -4.54 -16.49
C VAL A 562 -21.20 -3.58 -16.08
N GLY A 563 -21.89 -3.88 -14.97
CA GLY A 563 -22.95 -3.02 -14.43
C GLY A 563 -22.45 -1.62 -14.02
N LEU A 564 -21.24 -1.54 -13.48
CA LEU A 564 -20.61 -0.28 -13.06
C LEU A 564 -20.28 0.63 -14.26
N TYR A 565 -19.75 0.06 -15.34
CA TYR A 565 -19.38 0.79 -16.55
C TYR A 565 -20.61 1.13 -17.42
N LEU A 566 -21.39 0.12 -17.82
CA LEU A 566 -22.57 0.32 -18.67
C LEU A 566 -23.65 1.16 -17.98
N GLY A 567 -23.77 1.08 -16.64
CA GLY A 567 -24.71 1.90 -15.87
C GLY A 567 -24.44 3.41 -15.96
N ARG A 568 -23.23 3.83 -16.37
CA ARG A 568 -22.88 5.25 -16.60
C ARG A 568 -23.14 5.70 -18.03
N ALA A 569 -22.99 4.78 -18.99
CA ALA A 569 -23.28 5.04 -20.40
C ALA A 569 -24.79 4.99 -20.70
N TRP A 570 -25.53 4.14 -20.00
CA TRP A 570 -26.96 3.93 -20.24
C TRP A 570 -27.82 5.20 -20.09
N PRO A 571 -27.66 6.05 -19.06
CA PRO A 571 -28.44 7.28 -18.93
C PRO A 571 -28.18 8.26 -20.09
N LEU A 572 -26.95 8.28 -20.62
CA LEU A 572 -26.59 9.09 -21.79
C LEU A 572 -27.26 8.58 -23.07
N LEU A 573 -27.32 7.26 -23.27
CA LEU A 573 -28.04 6.62 -24.37
C LEU A 573 -29.53 6.99 -24.34
N VAL A 574 -30.17 6.83 -23.18
CA VAL A 574 -31.58 7.23 -22.98
C VAL A 574 -31.78 8.72 -23.22
N ALA A 575 -30.90 9.56 -22.67
CA ALA A 575 -31.07 10.99 -22.74
C ALA A 575 -30.99 11.52 -24.20
N VAL A 576 -30.06 11.00 -24.99
CA VAL A 576 -29.93 11.37 -26.41
C VAL A 576 -31.06 10.77 -27.25
N ALA A 577 -31.47 9.52 -26.99
CA ALA A 577 -32.58 8.88 -27.70
C ALA A 577 -33.93 9.60 -27.49
N VAL A 578 -34.12 10.26 -26.35
CA VAL A 578 -35.38 10.95 -26.01
C VAL A 578 -35.34 12.45 -26.30
N TRP A 579 -34.25 13.15 -25.97
CA TRP A 579 -34.19 14.63 -26.01
C TRP A 579 -33.27 15.22 -27.09
N SER A 580 -32.55 14.41 -27.89
CA SER A 580 -31.73 14.95 -28.98
C SER A 580 -32.59 15.55 -30.10
N GLY A 581 -32.27 16.78 -30.50
CA GLY A 581 -32.85 17.42 -31.68
C GLY A 581 -32.27 16.91 -33.02
N GLN A 582 -31.19 16.12 -32.99
CA GLN A 582 -30.54 15.59 -34.20
C GLN A 582 -31.07 14.17 -34.51
N GLY A 583 -31.88 14.04 -35.56
CA GLY A 583 -32.55 12.78 -35.92
C GLY A 583 -31.61 11.58 -36.10
N HIS A 584 -30.49 11.77 -36.81
CA HIS A 584 -29.51 10.70 -37.01
C HIS A 584 -28.86 10.23 -35.70
N ARG A 585 -28.42 11.16 -34.84
CA ARG A 585 -27.83 10.82 -33.54
C ARG A 585 -28.84 10.15 -32.63
N ARG A 586 -30.09 10.62 -32.64
CA ARG A 586 -31.19 10.02 -31.89
C ARG A 586 -31.40 8.55 -32.29
N LEU A 587 -31.38 8.26 -33.59
CA LEU A 587 -31.48 6.89 -34.11
C LEU A 587 -30.30 6.02 -33.68
N LEU A 588 -29.06 6.49 -33.88
CA LEU A 588 -27.85 5.73 -33.52
C LEU A 588 -27.79 5.40 -32.02
N TYR A 589 -28.10 6.37 -31.16
CA TYR A 589 -28.12 6.15 -29.71
C TYR A 589 -29.30 5.25 -29.28
N GLY A 590 -30.44 5.35 -29.97
CA GLY A 590 -31.57 4.42 -29.78
C GLY A 590 -31.21 2.97 -30.15
N LEU A 591 -30.50 2.77 -31.26
CA LEU A 591 -30.01 1.44 -31.65
C LEU A 591 -28.96 0.91 -30.67
N ALA A 592 -28.04 1.75 -30.21
CA ALA A 592 -27.02 1.41 -29.21
C ALA A 592 -27.62 1.07 -27.83
N LEU A 593 -28.77 1.66 -27.48
CA LEU A 593 -29.46 1.40 -26.21
C LEU A 593 -29.89 -0.06 -26.06
N LEU A 594 -30.24 -0.75 -27.15
CA LEU A 594 -30.72 -2.14 -27.14
C LEU A 594 -29.67 -3.13 -26.62
N PRO A 595 -28.49 -3.30 -27.24
CA PRO A 595 -27.48 -4.24 -26.76
C PRO A 595 -26.97 -3.85 -25.36
N VAL A 596 -26.83 -2.55 -25.06
CA VAL A 596 -26.38 -2.09 -23.75
C VAL A 596 -27.38 -2.42 -22.64
N THR A 597 -28.68 -2.23 -22.88
CA THR A 597 -29.73 -2.58 -21.92
C THR A 597 -29.80 -4.09 -21.69
N LEU A 598 -29.70 -4.88 -22.77
CA LEU A 598 -29.70 -6.34 -22.66
C LEU A 598 -28.49 -6.86 -21.87
N ALA A 599 -27.29 -6.34 -22.17
CA ALA A 599 -26.07 -6.72 -21.44
C ALA A 599 -26.13 -6.31 -19.96
N LEU A 600 -26.70 -5.13 -19.65
CA LEU A 600 -26.96 -4.69 -18.28
C LEU A 600 -27.93 -5.60 -17.53
N GLY A 601 -28.97 -6.10 -18.19
CA GLY A 601 -29.88 -7.10 -17.61
C GLY A 601 -29.17 -8.42 -17.31
N LEU A 602 -28.46 -8.97 -18.31
CA LEU A 602 -27.79 -10.28 -18.22
C LEU A 602 -26.54 -10.30 -17.32
N CYS A 603 -26.00 -9.15 -16.91
CA CYS A 603 -24.93 -9.11 -15.91
C CYS A 603 -25.44 -9.41 -14.48
N PHE A 604 -26.77 -9.31 -14.27
CA PHE A 604 -27.45 -9.50 -12.98
C PHE A 604 -26.74 -8.81 -11.80
N SER A 605 -26.21 -7.60 -12.05
CA SER A 605 -25.62 -6.75 -11.02
C SER A 605 -26.74 -6.09 -10.22
N ARG A 606 -26.95 -6.54 -8.98
CA ARG A 606 -27.96 -5.99 -8.07
C ARG A 606 -27.77 -4.49 -7.84
N GLY A 607 -26.52 -4.02 -7.69
CA GLY A 607 -26.23 -2.60 -7.53
C GLY A 607 -26.57 -1.76 -8.75
N ALA A 608 -26.33 -2.29 -9.97
CA ALA A 608 -26.70 -1.58 -11.20
C ALA A 608 -28.23 -1.53 -11.38
N LEU A 609 -28.92 -2.66 -11.24
CA LEU A 609 -30.34 -2.79 -11.53
C LEU A 609 -31.24 -2.15 -10.46
N LEU A 610 -30.89 -2.28 -9.18
CA LEU A 610 -31.74 -1.86 -8.06
C LEU A 610 -31.41 -0.46 -7.53
N LEU A 611 -30.18 0.02 -7.74
CA LEU A 611 -29.75 1.34 -7.24
C LEU A 611 -29.37 2.27 -8.39
N GLY A 612 -28.46 1.84 -9.25
CA GLY A 612 -27.91 2.66 -10.33
C GLY A 612 -28.95 3.17 -11.33
N LEU A 613 -29.68 2.26 -11.99
CA LEU A 613 -30.69 2.60 -13.00
C LEU A 613 -31.86 3.41 -12.42
N PRO A 614 -32.45 3.05 -11.27
CA PRO A 614 -33.49 3.86 -10.64
C PRO A 614 -33.00 5.27 -10.30
N ALA A 615 -31.83 5.41 -9.68
CA ALA A 615 -31.27 6.71 -9.35
C ALA A 615 -31.05 7.59 -10.61
N ALA A 616 -30.52 7.00 -11.68
CA ALA A 616 -30.35 7.71 -12.95
C ALA A 616 -31.69 8.20 -13.52
N LEU A 617 -32.70 7.32 -13.58
CA LEU A 617 -34.04 7.67 -14.08
C LEU A 617 -34.68 8.78 -13.25
N LEU A 618 -34.63 8.68 -11.92
CA LEU A 618 -35.20 9.69 -11.02
C LEU A 618 -34.50 11.04 -11.20
N VAL A 619 -33.17 11.07 -11.21
CA VAL A 619 -32.42 12.33 -11.40
C VAL A 619 -32.69 12.95 -12.76
N MET A 620 -32.71 12.15 -13.84
CA MET A 620 -33.06 12.63 -15.18
C MET A 620 -34.49 13.17 -15.23
N GLY A 621 -35.47 12.43 -14.69
CA GLY A 621 -36.88 12.80 -14.69
C GLY A 621 -37.17 14.07 -13.90
N TRP A 622 -36.60 14.20 -12.69
CA TRP A 622 -36.73 15.41 -11.87
C TRP A 622 -36.12 16.63 -12.55
N ARG A 623 -34.96 16.45 -13.18
CA ARG A 623 -34.27 17.53 -13.89
C ARG A 623 -35.03 17.98 -15.15
N ALA A 624 -35.54 17.03 -15.95
CA ALA A 624 -36.31 17.31 -17.15
C ALA A 624 -37.68 17.97 -16.84
N GLY A 625 -38.24 17.66 -15.66
CA GLY A 625 -39.46 18.25 -15.12
C GLY A 625 -40.75 17.84 -15.84
N GLY A 626 -41.89 18.34 -15.37
CA GLY A 626 -43.21 18.06 -15.94
C GLY A 626 -43.55 16.57 -15.98
N ARG A 627 -44.09 16.09 -17.11
CA ARG A 627 -44.47 14.68 -17.30
C ARG A 627 -43.33 13.69 -17.08
N TYR A 628 -42.09 14.07 -17.35
CA TYR A 628 -40.93 13.17 -17.26
C TYR A 628 -40.58 12.78 -15.83
N ARG A 629 -40.91 13.62 -14.84
CA ARG A 629 -40.79 13.27 -13.41
C ARG A 629 -41.72 12.10 -13.07
N TRP A 630 -42.97 12.19 -13.52
CA TRP A 630 -43.96 11.14 -13.30
C TRP A 630 -43.64 9.88 -14.09
N THR A 631 -43.20 10.00 -15.35
CA THR A 631 -42.73 8.84 -16.13
C THR A 631 -41.58 8.12 -15.44
N ALA A 632 -40.58 8.84 -14.92
CA ALA A 632 -39.48 8.23 -14.17
C ALA A 632 -39.97 7.50 -12.90
N LEU A 633 -40.88 8.12 -12.13
CA LEU A 633 -41.49 7.49 -10.96
C LEU A 633 -42.25 6.22 -11.32
N THR A 634 -43.08 6.26 -12.37
CA THR A 634 -43.82 5.10 -12.85
C THR A 634 -42.89 3.99 -13.32
N LEU A 635 -41.84 4.30 -14.08
CA LEU A 635 -40.87 3.29 -14.52
C LEU A 635 -40.13 2.65 -13.35
N VAL A 636 -39.73 3.42 -12.34
CA VAL A 636 -39.11 2.89 -11.13
C VAL A 636 -40.09 2.04 -10.32
N LEU A 637 -41.34 2.46 -10.18
CA LEU A 637 -42.38 1.69 -9.51
C LEU A 637 -42.67 0.37 -10.24
N VAL A 638 -42.79 0.39 -11.57
CA VAL A 638 -42.95 -0.80 -12.40
C VAL A 638 -41.74 -1.72 -12.26
N GLY A 639 -40.52 -1.18 -12.25
CA GLY A 639 -39.30 -1.95 -11.98
C GLY A 639 -39.29 -2.60 -10.60
N MET A 640 -39.75 -1.90 -9.55
CA MET A 640 -39.90 -2.45 -8.21
C MET A 640 -40.96 -3.55 -8.15
N LEU A 641 -42.09 -3.39 -8.85
CA LEU A 641 -43.12 -4.43 -8.95
C LEU A 641 -42.60 -5.65 -9.74
N ALA A 642 -41.82 -5.44 -10.79
CA ALA A 642 -41.17 -6.51 -11.54
C ALA A 642 -40.12 -7.28 -10.71
N LEU A 643 -39.63 -6.71 -9.61
CA LEU A 643 -38.74 -7.41 -8.68
C LEU A 643 -39.48 -8.52 -7.92
N ILE A 644 -40.79 -8.39 -7.68
CA ILE A 644 -41.59 -9.38 -6.92
C ILE A 644 -41.47 -10.80 -7.49
N PRO A 645 -41.71 -11.05 -8.80
CA PRO A 645 -41.48 -12.38 -9.36
C PRO A 645 -39.99 -12.77 -9.37
N LEU A 646 -39.08 -11.80 -9.53
CA LEU A 646 -37.63 -12.05 -9.51
C LEU A 646 -37.12 -12.52 -8.14
N LEU A 647 -37.77 -12.14 -7.03
CA LEU A 647 -37.42 -12.62 -5.68
C LEU A 647 -37.54 -14.14 -5.51
N ARG A 648 -38.22 -14.84 -6.42
CA ARG A 648 -38.26 -16.31 -6.45
C ARG A 648 -36.96 -16.93 -6.97
N VAL A 649 -36.11 -16.16 -7.64
CA VAL A 649 -34.79 -16.61 -8.10
C VAL A 649 -33.81 -16.53 -6.92
N PRO A 650 -33.02 -17.58 -6.63
CA PRO A 650 -32.14 -17.63 -5.45
C PRO A 650 -31.22 -16.40 -5.29
N ARG A 651 -30.73 -15.85 -6.41
CA ARG A 651 -29.92 -14.62 -6.46
C ARG A 651 -30.59 -13.39 -5.84
N PHE A 652 -31.90 -13.24 -6.01
CA PHE A 652 -32.67 -12.11 -5.50
C PHE A 652 -33.33 -12.45 -4.16
N ALA A 653 -33.65 -13.72 -3.90
CA ALA A 653 -34.10 -14.19 -2.59
C ALA A 653 -33.07 -13.86 -1.49
N SER A 654 -31.78 -14.04 -1.77
CA SER A 654 -30.67 -13.75 -0.84
C SER A 654 -30.43 -12.26 -0.58
N LEU A 655 -31.25 -11.34 -1.13
CA LEU A 655 -31.19 -9.91 -0.81
C LEU A 655 -31.54 -9.61 0.65
N LEU A 656 -32.47 -10.38 1.22
CA LEU A 656 -32.99 -10.18 2.58
C LEU A 656 -32.28 -11.06 3.62
N ASP A 657 -31.35 -11.91 3.17
CA ASP A 657 -30.56 -12.75 4.07
C ASP A 657 -29.38 -11.96 4.64
N LEU A 658 -29.45 -11.68 5.94
CA LEU A 658 -28.40 -11.00 6.69
C LEU A 658 -27.52 -11.98 7.48
N ARG A 659 -27.83 -13.28 7.44
CA ARG A 659 -27.09 -14.32 8.16
C ARG A 659 -26.01 -14.93 7.27
N GLU A 660 -26.27 -15.04 5.97
CA GLU A 660 -25.33 -15.60 4.99
C GLU A 660 -25.27 -14.79 3.68
N GLY A 661 -24.29 -15.10 2.84
CA GLY A 661 -24.16 -14.51 1.51
C GLY A 661 -23.65 -13.07 1.48
N SER A 662 -23.80 -12.43 0.31
CA SER A 662 -23.12 -11.16 0.01
C SER A 662 -23.51 -9.95 0.90
N ALA A 663 -24.71 -9.94 1.49
CA ALA A 663 -25.16 -8.84 2.33
C ALA A 663 -24.50 -8.93 3.71
N PHE A 664 -24.46 -10.15 4.27
CA PHE A 664 -23.70 -10.47 5.48
C PHE A 664 -22.22 -10.04 5.36
N PHE A 665 -21.52 -10.47 4.31
CA PHE A 665 -20.09 -10.12 4.14
C PHE A 665 -19.86 -8.61 3.99
N ARG A 666 -20.77 -7.87 3.34
CA ARG A 666 -20.66 -6.40 3.26
C ARG A 666 -20.77 -5.73 4.63
N ILE A 667 -21.68 -6.19 5.50
CA ILE A 667 -21.82 -5.64 6.85
C ILE A 667 -20.54 -5.88 7.65
N LYS A 668 -19.99 -7.10 7.59
CA LYS A 668 -18.71 -7.43 8.24
C LYS A 668 -17.57 -6.58 7.70
N LEU A 669 -17.48 -6.44 6.39
CA LEU A 669 -16.49 -5.61 5.72
C LEU A 669 -16.60 -4.14 6.10
N TRP A 670 -17.81 -3.59 6.26
CA TRP A 670 -18.01 -2.22 6.73
C TRP A 670 -17.56 -2.06 8.17
N ARG A 671 -17.83 -3.04 9.05
CA ARG A 671 -17.32 -3.04 10.42
C ARG A 671 -15.78 -3.07 10.46
N SER A 672 -15.14 -3.92 9.65
CA SER A 672 -13.69 -3.95 9.47
C SER A 672 -13.14 -2.61 8.96
N SER A 673 -13.84 -1.98 8.02
CA SER A 673 -13.47 -0.68 7.45
C SER A 673 -13.56 0.44 8.48
N LEU A 674 -14.55 0.41 9.37
CA LEU A 674 -14.68 1.36 10.47
C LEU A 674 -13.57 1.17 11.51
N ALA A 675 -13.14 -0.07 11.80
CA ALA A 675 -11.98 -0.33 12.64
C ALA A 675 -10.70 0.26 12.02
N LEU A 676 -10.48 0.03 10.73
CA LEU A 676 -9.36 0.62 9.98
C LEU A 676 -9.40 2.17 10.02
N ILE A 677 -10.57 2.79 9.85
CA ILE A 677 -10.72 4.25 9.92
C ILE A 677 -10.38 4.80 11.31
N ARG A 678 -10.72 4.07 12.39
CA ARG A 678 -10.38 4.50 13.76
C ARG A 678 -8.87 4.54 13.98
N GLU A 679 -8.13 3.59 13.40
CA GLU A 679 -6.66 3.55 13.48
C GLU A 679 -5.98 4.52 12.51
N HIS A 680 -6.56 4.75 11.32
CA HIS A 680 -5.98 5.59 10.26
C HIS A 680 -6.93 6.70 9.76
N PRO A 681 -7.41 7.62 10.62
CA PRO A 681 -8.48 8.55 10.25
C PRO A 681 -8.05 9.61 9.21
N TRP A 682 -6.78 10.03 9.24
CA TRP A 682 -6.29 11.18 8.49
C TRP A 682 -5.85 10.85 7.07
N PHE A 683 -5.19 9.72 6.84
CA PHE A 683 -4.68 9.37 5.52
C PHE A 683 -5.13 7.98 5.05
N GLY A 684 -5.88 7.25 5.87
CA GLY A 684 -6.20 5.86 5.59
C GLY A 684 -4.93 5.00 5.49
N VAL A 685 -5.04 3.86 4.83
CA VAL A 685 -3.90 2.96 4.55
C VAL A 685 -3.15 3.32 3.26
N GLY A 686 -3.60 4.35 2.55
CA GLY A 686 -3.10 4.75 1.24
C GLY A 686 -3.77 4.02 0.07
N PRO A 687 -3.69 4.57 -1.16
CA PRO A 687 -4.14 3.89 -2.37
C PRO A 687 -3.50 2.50 -2.50
N GLY A 688 -4.20 1.51 -3.06
CA GLY A 688 -3.65 0.17 -3.31
C GLY A 688 -3.47 -0.74 -2.08
N ASN A 689 -3.59 -0.21 -0.86
CA ASN A 689 -3.20 -0.93 0.36
C ASN A 689 -4.38 -1.58 1.11
N PHE A 690 -5.63 -1.28 0.72
CA PHE A 690 -6.82 -1.78 1.42
C PHE A 690 -6.88 -3.31 1.49
N LEU A 691 -6.61 -4.02 0.38
CA LEU A 691 -6.66 -5.49 0.31
C LEU A 691 -5.72 -6.13 1.35
N THR A 692 -4.47 -5.66 1.40
CA THR A 692 -3.45 -6.19 2.32
C THR A 692 -3.82 -5.87 3.76
N ALA A 693 -4.22 -4.63 4.05
CA ALA A 693 -4.66 -4.24 5.39
C ALA A 693 -5.87 -5.06 5.85
N TYR A 694 -6.88 -5.20 5.00
CA TYR A 694 -8.07 -6.00 5.30
C TYR A 694 -7.71 -7.46 5.57
N ARG A 695 -7.03 -8.14 4.64
CA ARG A 695 -6.78 -9.59 4.75
C ARG A 695 -5.85 -9.97 5.90
N THR A 696 -4.93 -9.09 6.30
CA THR A 696 -3.88 -9.41 7.28
C THR A 696 -4.06 -8.78 8.66
N ARG A 697 -5.03 -7.86 8.82
CA ARG A 697 -5.27 -7.18 10.10
C ARG A 697 -6.76 -7.07 10.39
N TYR A 698 -7.56 -6.53 9.47
CA TYR A 698 -8.92 -6.11 9.79
C TYR A 698 -10.04 -7.11 9.46
N VAL A 699 -9.76 -8.21 8.76
CA VAL A 699 -10.75 -9.25 8.48
C VAL A 699 -11.26 -9.82 9.80
N LEU A 700 -12.57 -9.84 9.98
CA LEU A 700 -13.19 -10.41 11.17
C LEU A 700 -13.10 -11.95 11.12
N PRO A 701 -12.89 -12.64 12.25
CA PRO A 701 -12.92 -14.11 12.29
C PRO A 701 -14.20 -14.71 11.70
N SER A 702 -15.34 -14.02 11.86
CA SER A 702 -16.63 -14.39 11.28
C SER A 702 -16.74 -14.23 9.76
N ALA A 703 -15.81 -13.49 9.12
CA ALA A 703 -15.79 -13.17 7.70
C ALA A 703 -14.66 -13.90 6.93
N TRP A 704 -14.11 -14.97 7.51
CA TRP A 704 -12.96 -15.72 6.98
C TRP A 704 -13.15 -16.27 5.56
N GLN A 705 -14.38 -16.46 5.08
CA GLN A 705 -14.63 -16.97 3.72
C GLN A 705 -14.22 -15.97 2.62
N GLU A 706 -14.04 -14.70 2.95
CA GLU A 706 -13.81 -13.62 1.99
C GLU A 706 -12.56 -12.80 2.37
N PHE A 707 -11.40 -13.44 2.50
CA PHE A 707 -10.13 -12.75 2.82
C PHE A 707 -9.69 -11.76 1.74
N ASN A 708 -10.07 -11.98 0.48
CA ASN A 708 -9.47 -11.29 -0.67
C ASN A 708 -10.35 -10.14 -1.21
N LEU A 709 -11.09 -9.45 -0.33
CA LEU A 709 -11.91 -8.31 -0.72
C LEU A 709 -11.04 -7.05 -0.90
N GLY A 710 -10.97 -6.57 -2.13
CA GLY A 710 -10.09 -5.45 -2.51
C GLY A 710 -10.61 -4.05 -2.16
N HIS A 711 -11.84 -3.91 -1.68
CA HIS A 711 -12.48 -2.63 -1.37
C HIS A 711 -13.71 -2.81 -0.47
N PRO A 712 -14.12 -1.79 0.30
CA PRO A 712 -15.21 -1.90 1.27
C PRO A 712 -16.61 -1.95 0.67
N HIS A 713 -16.76 -1.94 -0.66
CA HIS A 713 -18.04 -1.92 -1.36
C HIS A 713 -18.97 -0.78 -0.91
N ASN A 714 -18.40 0.36 -0.55
CA ASN A 714 -19.11 1.60 -0.24
C ASN A 714 -18.20 2.78 -0.56
N ILE A 715 -18.58 3.65 -1.49
CA ILE A 715 -17.75 4.72 -2.03
C ILE A 715 -17.18 5.64 -0.95
N TYR A 716 -17.94 5.90 0.13
CA TYR A 716 -17.48 6.78 1.21
C TYR A 716 -16.45 6.10 2.10
N LEU A 717 -16.70 4.83 2.46
CA LEU A 717 -15.70 4.03 3.17
C LEU A 717 -14.46 3.83 2.30
N ASP A 718 -14.62 3.66 0.99
CA ASP A 718 -13.51 3.45 0.05
C ASP A 718 -12.60 4.69 0.01
N HIS A 719 -13.20 5.89 -0.12
CA HIS A 719 -12.44 7.14 -0.02
C HIS A 719 -11.75 7.31 1.34
N TRP A 720 -12.45 7.05 2.44
CA TRP A 720 -11.88 7.27 3.77
C TRP A 720 -10.76 6.27 4.09
N THR A 721 -11.00 4.99 3.88
CA THR A 721 -10.01 3.93 4.16
C THR A 721 -8.74 4.06 3.31
N ARG A 722 -8.83 4.57 2.07
CA ARG A 722 -7.66 4.73 1.17
C ARG A 722 -7.00 6.10 1.24
N LEU A 723 -7.77 7.17 1.41
CA LEU A 723 -7.29 8.55 1.27
C LEU A 723 -7.42 9.37 2.56
N GLY A 724 -8.03 8.79 3.60
CA GLY A 724 -8.33 9.48 4.85
C GLY A 724 -9.44 10.52 4.74
N LEU A 725 -9.64 11.26 5.84
CA LEU A 725 -10.60 12.35 5.93
C LEU A 725 -10.41 13.43 4.83
N PRO A 726 -9.19 13.89 4.48
CA PRO A 726 -8.97 14.84 3.40
C PRO A 726 -9.48 14.33 2.05
N GLY A 727 -9.27 13.04 1.74
CA GLY A 727 -9.77 12.45 0.50
C GLY A 727 -11.29 12.29 0.47
N LEU A 728 -11.92 11.97 1.61
CA LEU A 728 -13.38 11.97 1.74
C LEU A 728 -13.97 13.37 1.49
N LEU A 729 -13.39 14.40 2.12
CA LEU A 729 -13.81 15.79 1.95
C LEU A 729 -13.57 16.28 0.52
N ALA A 730 -12.45 15.91 -0.11
CA ALA A 730 -12.17 16.23 -1.50
C ALA A 730 -13.17 15.56 -2.45
N GLY A 731 -13.49 14.28 -2.22
CA GLY A 731 -14.55 13.57 -2.94
C GLY A 731 -15.91 14.28 -2.82
N ALA A 732 -16.29 14.69 -1.61
CA ALA A 732 -17.50 15.48 -1.38
C ALA A 732 -17.46 16.84 -2.10
N ALA A 733 -16.33 17.54 -2.07
CA ALA A 733 -16.14 18.81 -2.77
C ALA A 733 -16.32 18.65 -4.29
N VAL A 734 -15.81 17.56 -4.88
CA VAL A 734 -15.99 17.25 -6.31
C VAL A 734 -17.47 17.05 -6.63
N GLN A 735 -18.20 16.31 -5.79
CA GLN A 735 -19.64 16.11 -6.00
C GLN A 735 -20.43 17.42 -5.88
N ILE A 736 -20.17 18.22 -4.84
CA ILE A 736 -20.81 19.53 -4.66
C ILE A 736 -20.54 20.43 -5.88
N ALA A 737 -19.30 20.49 -6.36
CA ALA A 737 -18.92 21.29 -7.51
C ALA A 737 -19.58 20.80 -8.82
N PHE A 738 -19.63 19.48 -9.04
CA PHE A 738 -20.30 18.86 -10.17
C PHE A 738 -21.79 19.22 -10.20
N TRP A 739 -22.52 19.01 -9.10
CA TRP A 739 -23.96 19.29 -9.04
C TRP A 739 -24.28 20.79 -9.09
N ARG A 740 -23.42 21.65 -8.53
CA ARG A 740 -23.50 23.12 -8.72
C ARG A 740 -23.40 23.49 -10.20
N LYS A 741 -22.43 22.94 -10.93
CA LYS A 741 -22.30 23.16 -12.38
C LYS A 741 -23.46 22.57 -13.16
N MET A 742 -23.95 21.40 -12.76
CA MET A 742 -25.11 20.77 -13.38
C MET A 742 -26.37 21.64 -13.28
N ARG A 743 -26.60 22.32 -12.15
CA ARG A 743 -27.74 23.25 -11.99
C ARG A 743 -27.73 24.43 -12.98
N GLN A 744 -26.56 24.83 -13.47
CA GLN A 744 -26.40 25.92 -14.44
C GLN A 744 -26.70 25.47 -15.88
N ARG A 745 -26.78 24.17 -16.15
CA ARG A 745 -27.08 23.63 -17.48
C ARG A 745 -28.57 23.68 -17.80
N PRO A 746 -28.97 23.77 -19.08
CA PRO A 746 -30.38 23.70 -19.47
C PRO A 746 -31.06 22.41 -18.99
N LYS A 747 -32.34 22.52 -18.57
CA LYS A 747 -33.09 21.41 -17.95
C LYS A 747 -33.31 20.21 -18.89
N ARG A 748 -33.42 20.45 -20.19
CA ARG A 748 -33.71 19.43 -21.22
C ARG A 748 -32.58 19.25 -22.24
N ASP A 749 -31.36 19.66 -21.89
CA ASP A 749 -30.18 19.34 -22.68
C ASP A 749 -29.85 17.85 -22.53
N ALA A 750 -29.84 17.11 -23.65
CA ALA A 750 -29.67 15.66 -23.65
C ALA A 750 -28.33 15.23 -23.02
N LEU A 751 -27.25 15.96 -23.31
CA LEU A 751 -25.94 15.69 -22.72
C LEU A 751 -25.97 15.91 -21.20
N ALA A 752 -26.46 17.06 -20.73
CA ALA A 752 -26.55 17.35 -19.30
C ALA A 752 -27.43 16.33 -18.53
N LEU A 753 -28.54 15.89 -19.11
CA LEU A 753 -29.38 14.83 -18.54
C LEU A 753 -28.63 13.50 -18.43
N GLY A 754 -27.95 13.10 -19.51
CA GLY A 754 -27.14 11.88 -19.54
C GLY A 754 -26.01 11.90 -18.52
N LEU A 755 -25.27 13.00 -18.42
CA LEU A 755 -24.19 13.19 -17.45
C LEU A 755 -24.72 13.17 -16.00
N ALA A 756 -25.85 13.81 -15.73
CA ALA A 756 -26.49 13.80 -14.42
C ALA A 756 -26.95 12.39 -14.04
N GLY A 757 -27.59 11.67 -14.97
CA GLY A 757 -28.00 10.28 -14.76
C GLY A 757 -26.80 9.35 -14.54
N GLY A 758 -25.73 9.51 -15.32
CA GLY A 758 -24.50 8.72 -15.17
C GLY A 758 -23.79 8.95 -13.82
N MET A 759 -23.73 10.20 -13.35
CA MET A 759 -23.20 10.50 -12.02
C MET A 759 -24.10 9.97 -10.89
N ALA A 760 -25.42 10.03 -11.07
CA ALA A 760 -26.37 9.46 -10.10
C ALA A 760 -26.26 7.92 -10.03
N ALA A 761 -26.14 7.25 -11.18
CA ALA A 761 -25.90 5.81 -11.24
C ALA A 761 -24.60 5.43 -10.55
N LEU A 762 -23.53 6.21 -10.77
CA LEU A 762 -22.25 6.04 -10.10
C LEU A 762 -22.41 6.13 -8.59
N LEU A 763 -23.03 7.20 -8.06
CA LEU A 763 -23.17 7.37 -6.60
C LEU A 763 -24.05 6.28 -5.97
N ALA A 764 -25.17 5.93 -6.60
CA ALA A 764 -26.12 4.96 -6.07
C ALA A 764 -25.56 3.52 -6.09
N HIS A 765 -24.93 3.11 -7.20
CA HIS A 765 -24.24 1.82 -7.27
C HIS A 765 -23.05 1.79 -6.30
N GLY A 766 -22.38 2.93 -6.10
CA GLY A 766 -21.25 3.09 -5.21
C GLY A 766 -21.57 2.85 -3.74
N LEU A 767 -22.84 2.84 -3.34
CA LEU A 767 -23.23 2.48 -1.97
C LEU A 767 -22.99 1.00 -1.64
N VAL A 768 -22.87 0.15 -2.66
CA VAL A 768 -22.78 -1.32 -2.52
C VAL A 768 -21.67 -1.96 -3.36
N ASP A 769 -20.86 -1.16 -4.07
CA ASP A 769 -19.73 -1.63 -4.87
C ASP A 769 -18.67 -0.53 -5.12
N ASN A 770 -17.52 -0.90 -5.70
CA ASN A 770 -16.43 0.04 -6.02
C ASN A 770 -16.67 0.76 -7.35
N THR A 771 -16.88 2.07 -7.27
CA THR A 771 -17.22 2.91 -8.42
C THR A 771 -16.12 3.84 -8.90
N LEU A 772 -14.97 3.89 -8.24
CA LEU A 772 -13.91 4.84 -8.62
C LEU A 772 -12.57 4.17 -8.83
N PHE A 773 -12.19 3.22 -7.98
CA PHE A 773 -10.83 2.69 -7.90
C PHE A 773 -10.54 1.58 -8.93
N PHE A 774 -11.10 1.73 -10.14
CA PHE A 774 -10.74 0.96 -11.33
C PHE A 774 -10.43 1.93 -12.47
N PRO A 775 -9.44 1.66 -13.35
CA PRO A 775 -8.95 2.64 -14.32
C PRO A 775 -10.02 3.17 -15.27
N ASP A 776 -10.88 2.29 -15.80
CA ASP A 776 -11.99 2.64 -16.70
C ASP A 776 -13.06 3.49 -16.00
N LEU A 777 -13.38 3.13 -14.75
CA LEU A 777 -14.33 3.84 -13.92
C LEU A 777 -13.81 5.23 -13.53
N ALA A 778 -12.51 5.34 -13.22
CA ALA A 778 -11.86 6.61 -12.93
C ALA A 778 -11.82 7.51 -14.17
N LEU A 779 -11.37 6.99 -15.32
CA LEU A 779 -11.39 7.73 -16.59
C LEU A 779 -12.80 8.23 -16.93
N THR A 780 -13.81 7.39 -16.76
CA THR A 780 -15.21 7.77 -16.97
C THR A 780 -15.66 8.84 -15.98
N PHE A 781 -15.29 8.73 -14.70
CA PHE A 781 -15.61 9.75 -13.69
C PHE A 781 -15.02 11.12 -14.08
N PHE A 782 -13.73 11.19 -14.37
CA PHE A 782 -13.06 12.42 -14.79
C PHE A 782 -13.59 12.95 -16.13
N LEU A 783 -14.00 12.08 -17.06
CA LEU A 783 -14.70 12.46 -18.29
C LEU A 783 -16.03 13.18 -17.98
N LEU A 784 -16.85 12.64 -17.07
CA LEU A 784 -18.11 13.28 -16.67
C LEU A 784 -17.85 14.68 -16.05
N LEU A 785 -16.80 14.80 -15.22
CA LEU A 785 -16.40 16.08 -14.63
C LEU A 785 -15.96 17.11 -15.68
N ALA A 786 -15.22 16.68 -16.70
CA ALA A 786 -14.82 17.55 -17.80
C ALA A 786 -16.03 17.95 -18.66
N LEU A 787 -16.91 17.01 -18.98
CA LEU A 787 -18.08 17.23 -19.84
C LEU A 787 -19.22 18.00 -19.17
N VAL A 788 -19.28 18.14 -17.84
CA VAL A 788 -20.28 19.05 -17.24
C VAL A 788 -19.91 20.51 -17.47
N GLN A 789 -18.62 20.81 -17.63
CA GLN A 789 -18.12 22.17 -17.79
C GLN A 789 -18.64 22.80 -19.10
N PRO A 790 -19.09 24.06 -19.09
CA PRO A 790 -19.47 24.75 -20.30
C PRO A 790 -18.26 24.84 -21.25
N SER A 791 -18.51 24.71 -22.54
CA SER A 791 -17.55 25.16 -23.56
C SER A 791 -17.61 26.69 -23.56
N GLU A 792 -16.88 27.34 -22.65
CA GLU A 792 -16.85 28.80 -22.59
C GLU A 792 -16.19 29.34 -23.85
N PHE A 793 -17.00 29.80 -24.82
CA PHE A 793 -16.56 30.85 -25.74
C PHE A 793 -17.69 31.85 -25.98
N ARG A 794 -17.56 33.02 -25.35
CA ARG A 794 -17.99 34.28 -25.96
C ARG A 794 -16.96 34.61 -27.04
N TYR A 795 -17.41 34.74 -28.29
CA TYR A 795 -16.65 35.45 -29.31
C TYR A 795 -16.34 36.85 -28.76
N LEU A 796 -15.09 37.14 -28.40
CA LEU A 796 -14.63 38.52 -28.43
C LEU A 796 -14.24 38.77 -29.90
N PRO A 797 -14.90 39.72 -30.60
CA PRO A 797 -14.52 40.04 -31.97
C PRO A 797 -13.04 40.45 -32.01
N ARG A 798 -12.34 39.99 -33.05
CA ARG A 798 -10.98 40.45 -33.36
C ARG A 798 -11.00 41.98 -33.41
N LYS A 799 -10.15 42.63 -32.63
CA LYS A 799 -9.69 44.00 -32.92
C LYS A 799 -8.43 43.91 -33.76
#